data_AF-A0A5A5TAR6-F1
#
_entry.id   AF-A0A5A5TAR6-F1
#
_cell.length_a   1.000
_cell.length_b   1.000
_cell.length_c   1.000
_cell.angle_alpha   90.00
_cell.angle_beta   90.00
_cell.angle_gamma   90.00
#
_symmetry.space_group_name_H-M   'P 1'
#
loop_
_entity.id
_entity.type
_entity.pdbx_description
1 polymer ?
#
loop_
_entity_poly.entity_id
_entity_poly.type
_entity_poly.pdbx_seq_one_letter_code
_entity_poly.pdbx_strand_id
1 'polypeptide(L)'
;MVRRNIPVVVDTYLWLSDQASEETRSIAVASHEWFRWLADEQNKSFSFRQDGATMTVRHERQRNGWYWYAYRKPAGRIYKAYLGRPAEITLQRLIEAATMLGQKADNDILSLQASQGQITQNTLHSLSEPLLAEKFIIPVTAATIPRPHLYARMTAGTQSKLVILSASAGYGKTSLLSSWCQQQGRTSNAAHAWVSLDILDNDPRVFWTHILTALNMAQPGLAASALALLHASRIKTTGMLYVIKTLLNACQQLTRDIVLLLDNYHTIQADELQQELTFLLDHLPARLHLVLAGRTDPPLPLARLRVEGVLTELRHADLRFNASETEFLLTKQHDAATAQKEYIQLTAQTEGWIAGIQLAARHLNEGEGTTFTKNRYLQEYLIEEVLLKQTPEIQQFLLQTSILERLQAPLCDALREQDNSQLLLETIEQLNLFIVPLDEEGQCYRYHTLFAEALRHRLQRTQATLVRDLHRRASRWYEVQGQLVSAIYHATQVADSENVKRLLDLKISADEVKTASQRKQTTTHWIDFIAVPEQTITPPLDYVTTPHTSLILLDPDRAILQKSSMAIRSAEEAEDDTLLEPLTRRERDVLQQLLRGASNREIAQSLIISEGTVKKHVSNICSKLGVQSRTQAMAKSISLALL
;
A
#
# COMPACT_ATOMS: atom_id res chain seq x y z
N MET A 1 -39.35 -33.41 56.88
CA MET A 1 -38.37 -34.22 56.12
C MET A 1 -37.01 -33.57 56.27
N VAL A 2 -36.13 -34.16 57.08
CA VAL A 2 -34.77 -33.67 57.30
C VAL A 2 -34.00 -33.73 55.97
N ARG A 3 -33.58 -32.58 55.43
CA ARG A 3 -32.73 -32.52 54.23
C ARG A 3 -31.38 -33.14 54.59
N ARG A 4 -31.15 -34.41 54.21
CA ARG A 4 -29.80 -34.97 54.19
C ARG A 4 -28.96 -34.11 53.25
N ASN A 5 -27.94 -33.45 53.77
CA ASN A 5 -26.97 -32.75 52.93
C ASN A 5 -26.25 -33.80 52.07
N ILE A 6 -26.35 -33.66 50.75
CA ILE A 6 -25.65 -34.53 49.82
C ILE A 6 -24.21 -34.01 49.73
N PRO A 7 -23.18 -34.84 49.97
CA PRO A 7 -21.78 -34.46 49.79
C PRO A 7 -21.53 -33.80 48.44
N VAL A 8 -20.68 -32.79 48.38
CA VAL A 8 -20.44 -32.03 47.14
C VAL A 8 -18.96 -32.07 46.78
N VAL A 9 -18.65 -32.49 45.56
CA VAL A 9 -17.34 -32.30 44.96
C VAL A 9 -17.31 -30.92 44.30
N VAL A 10 -16.36 -30.09 44.74
CA VAL A 10 -16.04 -28.79 44.14
C VAL A 10 -14.55 -28.76 43.88
N ASP A 11 -14.17 -28.39 42.68
CA ASP A 11 -12.79 -28.42 42.18
C ASP A 11 -12.17 -29.82 42.31
N THR A 12 -11.21 -30.00 43.22
CA THR A 12 -10.46 -31.25 43.41
C THR A 12 -10.80 -31.97 44.73
N TYR A 13 -11.80 -31.50 45.48
CA TYR A 13 -12.14 -32.03 46.80
C TYR A 13 -13.63 -32.38 46.94
N LEU A 14 -13.92 -33.51 47.59
CA LEU A 14 -15.22 -33.88 48.12
C LEU A 14 -15.40 -33.29 49.52
N TRP A 15 -16.45 -32.50 49.70
CA TRP A 15 -16.81 -31.88 50.97
C TRP A 15 -17.94 -32.66 51.64
N LEU A 16 -17.68 -33.17 52.85
CA LEU A 16 -18.64 -33.88 53.70
C LEU A 16 -19.13 -32.92 54.78
N SER A 17 -20.43 -32.64 54.85
CA SER A 17 -21.00 -31.92 56.00
C SER A 17 -21.46 -32.93 57.05
N ASP A 18 -20.84 -32.92 58.21
CA ASP A 18 -21.34 -33.67 59.36
C ASP A 18 -22.48 -32.87 60.03
N GLN A 19 -23.55 -33.52 60.47
CA GLN A 19 -24.63 -32.87 61.22
C GLN A 19 -24.39 -32.90 62.74
N ALA A 20 -23.33 -33.58 63.21
CA ALA A 20 -23.01 -33.72 64.62
C ALA A 20 -21.77 -32.90 65.07
N SER A 21 -20.98 -32.35 64.14
CA SER A 21 -19.79 -31.55 64.43
C SER A 21 -19.63 -30.44 63.37
N GLU A 22 -19.25 -29.22 63.77
CA GLU A 22 -18.98 -28.09 62.85
C GLU A 22 -17.71 -28.29 61.99
N GLU A 23 -17.12 -29.49 61.98
CA GLU A 23 -15.94 -29.82 61.19
C GLU A 23 -16.31 -30.24 59.76
N THR A 24 -15.90 -29.43 58.78
CA THR A 24 -16.02 -29.82 57.37
C THR A 24 -14.83 -30.68 56.98
N ARG A 25 -15.04 -31.98 56.79
CA ARG A 25 -14.00 -32.88 56.26
C ARG A 25 -13.98 -32.81 54.74
N SER A 26 -12.79 -32.57 54.17
CA SER A 26 -12.54 -32.63 52.73
C SER A 26 -11.71 -33.86 52.37
N ILE A 27 -12.09 -34.54 51.30
CA ILE A 27 -11.36 -35.69 50.75
C ILE A 27 -10.90 -35.32 49.34
N ALA A 28 -9.60 -35.40 49.06
CA ALA A 28 -9.07 -35.14 47.72
C ALA A 28 -9.57 -36.20 46.73
N VAL A 29 -10.12 -35.78 45.58
CA VAL A 29 -10.61 -36.68 44.52
C VAL A 29 -9.43 -37.48 43.96
N ALA A 30 -9.66 -38.77 43.69
CA ALA A 30 -8.64 -39.75 43.26
C ALA A 30 -7.58 -40.11 44.33
N SER A 31 -7.72 -39.65 45.57
CA SER A 31 -6.93 -40.17 46.69
C SER A 31 -7.38 -41.57 47.11
N HIS A 32 -6.56 -42.24 47.92
CA HIS A 32 -6.93 -43.54 48.49
C HIS A 32 -8.19 -43.45 49.39
N GLU A 33 -8.37 -42.33 50.12
CA GLU A 33 -9.55 -42.08 50.93
C GLU A 33 -10.81 -41.87 50.09
N TRP A 34 -10.68 -41.21 48.93
CA TRP A 34 -11.76 -41.05 47.97
C TRP A 34 -12.29 -42.40 47.47
N PHE A 35 -11.40 -43.31 47.09
CA PHE A 35 -11.81 -44.63 46.61
C PHE A 35 -12.41 -45.50 47.72
N ARG A 36 -11.91 -45.41 48.96
CA ARG A 36 -12.55 -46.04 50.12
C ARG A 36 -13.95 -45.49 50.35
N TRP A 37 -14.11 -44.16 50.28
CA TRP A 37 -15.39 -43.49 50.46
C TRP A 37 -16.42 -43.92 49.40
N LEU A 38 -16.01 -44.01 48.13
CA LEU A 38 -16.87 -44.50 47.04
C LEU A 38 -17.22 -46.00 47.12
N ALA A 39 -16.39 -46.79 47.81
CA ALA A 39 -16.59 -48.23 47.99
C ALA A 39 -17.49 -48.56 49.20
N ASP A 40 -17.70 -47.61 50.11
CA ASP A 40 -18.59 -47.77 51.26
C ASP A 40 -20.07 -47.70 50.81
N GLU A 41 -20.81 -48.78 51.05
CA GLU A 41 -22.22 -48.92 50.65
C GLU A 41 -23.17 -47.91 51.34
N GLN A 42 -22.72 -47.25 52.41
CA GLN A 42 -23.47 -46.18 53.06
C GLN A 42 -23.55 -44.90 52.21
N ASN A 43 -22.57 -44.68 51.31
CA ASN A 43 -22.45 -43.48 50.48
C ASN A 43 -23.18 -43.66 49.14
N LYS A 44 -24.44 -43.21 49.09
CA LYS A 44 -25.33 -43.49 47.94
C LYS A 44 -25.35 -42.43 46.85
N SER A 45 -24.86 -41.21 47.14
CA SER A 45 -24.85 -40.12 46.17
C SER A 45 -23.95 -38.97 46.60
N PHE A 46 -23.40 -38.26 45.63
CA PHE A 46 -22.78 -36.95 45.81
C PHE A 46 -23.16 -36.02 44.66
N SER A 47 -23.03 -34.72 44.85
CA SER A 47 -23.18 -33.72 43.77
C SER A 47 -21.80 -33.31 43.28
N PHE A 48 -21.65 -33.03 41.99
CA PHE A 48 -20.42 -32.51 41.41
C PHE A 48 -20.70 -31.15 40.78
N ARG A 49 -19.86 -30.15 41.13
CA ARG A 49 -19.96 -28.77 40.65
C ARG A 49 -18.58 -28.29 40.20
N GLN A 50 -18.46 -27.95 38.91
CA GLN A 50 -17.26 -27.35 38.33
C GLN A 50 -17.66 -26.48 37.15
N ASP A 51 -17.11 -25.26 37.05
CA ASP A 51 -17.33 -24.31 35.94
C ASP A 51 -18.81 -24.12 35.53
N GLY A 52 -19.72 -24.05 36.51
CA GLY A 52 -21.16 -23.88 36.29
C GLY A 52 -21.91 -25.15 35.85
N ALA A 53 -21.22 -26.27 35.60
CA ALA A 53 -21.84 -27.58 35.39
C ALA A 53 -22.19 -28.22 36.74
N THR A 54 -23.47 -28.55 36.95
CA THR A 54 -23.94 -29.31 38.12
C THR A 54 -24.51 -30.65 37.68
N MET A 55 -24.07 -31.73 38.33
CA MET A 55 -24.66 -33.06 38.19
C MET A 55 -24.83 -33.73 39.56
N THR A 56 -25.71 -34.72 39.64
CA THR A 56 -25.83 -35.61 40.79
C THR A 56 -25.33 -37.00 40.40
N VAL A 57 -24.35 -37.50 41.12
CA VAL A 57 -23.78 -38.84 40.93
C VAL A 57 -24.41 -39.78 41.95
N ARG A 58 -24.94 -40.91 41.49
CA ARG A 58 -25.69 -41.86 42.32
C ARG A 58 -25.17 -43.27 42.16
N HIS A 59 -25.18 -43.98 43.27
CA HIS A 59 -24.84 -45.38 43.38
C HIS A 59 -26.07 -46.24 43.06
N GLU A 60 -25.96 -47.17 42.10
CA GLU A 60 -27.05 -48.03 41.67
C GLU A 60 -26.66 -49.51 41.68
N ARG A 61 -27.59 -50.34 42.15
CA ARG A 61 -27.45 -51.80 42.15
C ARG A 61 -27.96 -52.38 40.84
N GLN A 62 -27.12 -53.13 40.13
CA GLN A 62 -27.48 -53.88 38.94
C GLN A 62 -27.31 -55.39 39.19
N ARG A 63 -27.78 -56.24 38.26
CA ARG A 63 -27.75 -57.70 38.38
C ARG A 63 -26.33 -58.28 38.63
N ASN A 64 -25.27 -57.60 38.18
CA ASN A 64 -23.87 -58.04 38.29
C ASN A 64 -22.98 -57.08 39.12
N GLY A 65 -23.51 -56.49 40.19
CA GLY A 65 -22.78 -55.60 41.10
C GLY A 65 -23.26 -54.16 41.09
N TRP A 66 -22.54 -53.30 41.80
CA TRP A 66 -22.92 -51.88 41.96
C TRP A 66 -22.05 -50.97 41.08
N TYR A 67 -22.68 -49.93 40.54
CA TYR A 67 -22.04 -48.97 39.64
C TYR A 67 -22.52 -47.55 39.92
N TRP A 68 -21.70 -46.59 39.54
CA TRP A 68 -22.02 -45.18 39.65
C TRP A 68 -22.52 -44.62 38.33
N TYR A 69 -23.56 -43.78 38.42
CA TYR A 69 -24.16 -43.07 37.30
C TYR A 69 -24.23 -41.58 37.60
N ALA A 70 -23.89 -40.76 36.61
CA ALA A 70 -24.08 -39.33 36.63
C ALA A 70 -25.45 -38.96 36.06
N TYR A 71 -26.14 -38.03 36.72
CA TYR A 71 -27.44 -37.52 36.34
C TYR A 71 -27.44 -36.00 36.22
N ARG A 72 -28.05 -35.48 35.15
CA ARG A 72 -28.29 -34.04 34.97
C ARG A 72 -29.72 -33.83 34.50
N LYS A 73 -30.41 -32.82 35.05
CA LYS A 73 -31.82 -32.50 34.72
C LYS A 73 -32.01 -31.05 34.24
N PRO A 74 -31.49 -30.67 33.06
CA PRO A 74 -31.77 -29.36 32.48
C PRO A 74 -33.19 -29.31 31.89
N ALA A 75 -33.91 -28.21 32.09
CA ALA A 75 -35.25 -27.95 31.53
C ALA A 75 -36.27 -29.11 31.71
N GLY A 76 -36.19 -29.86 32.81
CA GLY A 76 -37.17 -30.90 33.16
C GLY A 76 -36.85 -32.32 32.66
N ARG A 77 -35.89 -32.52 31.75
CA ARG A 77 -35.55 -33.85 31.18
C ARG A 77 -34.29 -34.43 31.84
N ILE A 78 -34.29 -35.73 32.15
CA ILE A 78 -33.19 -36.39 32.86
C ILE A 78 -32.25 -37.07 31.85
N TYR A 79 -30.97 -36.69 31.88
CA TYR A 79 -29.89 -37.34 31.15
C TYR A 79 -29.03 -38.14 32.12
N LYS A 80 -28.62 -39.34 31.72
CA LYS A 80 -27.81 -40.26 32.53
C LYS A 80 -26.56 -40.74 31.78
N ALA A 81 -25.44 -40.84 32.49
CA ALA A 81 -24.17 -41.34 31.97
C ALA A 81 -23.56 -42.34 32.96
N TYR A 82 -23.01 -43.43 32.43
CA TYR A 82 -22.35 -44.46 33.22
C TYR A 82 -20.94 -44.00 33.60
N LEU A 83 -20.62 -44.03 34.89
CA LEU A 83 -19.29 -43.65 35.40
C LEU A 83 -18.40 -44.86 35.68
N GLY A 84 -18.96 -46.05 35.91
CA GLY A 84 -18.17 -47.24 36.18
C GLY A 84 -18.12 -47.66 37.65
N ARG A 85 -17.12 -48.47 37.98
CA ARG A 85 -16.84 -48.95 39.34
C ARG A 85 -16.10 -47.89 40.14
N PRO A 86 -16.10 -47.93 41.50
CA PRO A 86 -15.43 -46.94 42.34
C PRO A 86 -14.00 -46.58 41.91
N ALA A 87 -13.18 -47.57 41.57
CA ALA A 87 -11.79 -47.38 41.15
C ALA A 87 -11.62 -46.59 39.83
N GLU A 88 -12.67 -46.49 39.01
CA GLU A 88 -12.64 -45.78 37.73
C GLU A 88 -13.05 -44.30 37.86
N ILE A 89 -13.61 -43.88 39.00
CA ILE A 89 -14.20 -42.55 39.16
C ILE A 89 -13.11 -41.55 39.54
N THR A 90 -12.43 -41.04 38.52
CA THR A 90 -11.45 -39.95 38.64
C THR A 90 -12.11 -38.59 38.40
N LEU A 91 -11.41 -37.51 38.77
CA LEU A 91 -11.85 -36.14 38.46
C LEU A 91 -12.06 -35.95 36.95
N GLN A 92 -11.12 -36.43 36.14
CA GLN A 92 -11.23 -36.37 34.68
C GLN A 92 -12.51 -37.05 34.17
N ARG A 93 -12.86 -38.23 34.70
CA ARG A 93 -14.06 -38.96 34.28
C ARG A 93 -15.35 -38.27 34.72
N LEU A 94 -15.34 -37.57 35.86
CA LEU A 94 -16.45 -36.73 36.29
C LEU A 94 -16.62 -35.51 35.37
N ILE A 95 -15.52 -34.87 34.96
CA ILE A 95 -15.54 -33.76 33.99
C ILE A 95 -16.04 -34.23 32.62
N GLU A 96 -15.54 -35.37 32.12
CA GLU A 96 -15.97 -35.97 30.86
C GLU A 96 -17.47 -36.30 30.86
N ALA A 97 -17.96 -36.90 31.95
CA ALA A 97 -19.38 -37.17 32.10
C ALA A 97 -20.23 -35.88 32.20
N ALA A 98 -19.71 -34.83 32.83
CA ALA A 98 -20.38 -33.52 32.91
C ALA A 98 -20.55 -32.90 31.53
N THR A 99 -19.49 -33.00 30.75
CA THR A 99 -19.39 -32.48 29.40
C THR A 99 -20.31 -33.27 28.47
N MET A 100 -20.26 -34.61 28.50
CA MET A 100 -21.13 -35.48 27.68
C MET A 100 -22.61 -35.26 28.01
N LEU A 101 -22.97 -35.19 29.30
CA LEU A 101 -24.36 -34.94 29.71
C LEU A 101 -24.83 -33.53 29.34
N GLY A 102 -23.93 -32.54 29.31
CA GLY A 102 -24.20 -31.21 28.78
C GLY A 102 -24.45 -31.24 27.27
N GLN A 103 -23.55 -31.83 26.50
CA GLN A 103 -23.66 -31.94 25.04
C GLN A 103 -24.92 -32.70 24.61
N LYS A 104 -25.26 -33.81 25.27
CA LYS A 104 -26.49 -34.56 24.98
C LYS A 104 -27.74 -33.74 25.29
N ALA A 105 -27.73 -32.99 26.39
CA ALA A 105 -28.84 -32.10 26.71
C ALA A 105 -28.98 -30.97 25.70
N ASP A 106 -27.86 -30.37 25.29
CA ASP A 106 -27.83 -29.26 24.36
C ASP A 106 -28.22 -29.72 22.93
N ASN A 107 -27.79 -30.89 22.48
CA ASN A 107 -28.18 -31.47 21.19
C ASN A 107 -29.66 -31.87 21.15
N ASP A 108 -30.22 -32.39 22.24
CA ASP A 108 -31.64 -32.69 22.33
C ASP A 108 -32.48 -31.39 22.35
N ILE A 109 -32.00 -30.32 22.99
CA ILE A 109 -32.66 -29.00 22.95
C ILE A 109 -32.59 -28.39 21.55
N LEU A 110 -31.43 -28.45 20.89
CA LEU A 110 -31.23 -27.94 19.54
C LEU A 110 -32.02 -28.72 18.49
N SER A 111 -32.14 -30.04 18.62
CA SER A 111 -32.96 -30.87 17.71
C SER A 111 -34.46 -30.66 17.95
N LEU A 112 -34.89 -30.46 19.20
CA LEU A 112 -36.27 -30.08 19.51
C LEU A 112 -36.62 -28.70 18.94
N GLN A 113 -35.70 -27.73 19.02
CA GLN A 113 -35.85 -26.39 18.43
C GLN A 113 -35.73 -26.37 16.89
N ALA A 114 -35.03 -27.33 16.28
CA ALA A 114 -34.99 -27.51 14.83
C ALA A 114 -36.27 -28.19 14.29
N SER A 115 -36.89 -29.07 15.09
CA SER A 115 -38.13 -29.78 14.71
C SER A 115 -39.41 -28.94 14.89
N GLN A 116 -39.41 -27.96 15.81
CA GLN A 116 -40.42 -26.92 15.89
C GLN A 116 -39.89 -25.70 15.14
N GLY A 117 -40.26 -25.53 13.86
CA GLY A 117 -39.76 -24.48 12.95
C GLY A 117 -39.96 -23.02 13.42
N GLN A 118 -39.27 -22.65 14.48
CA GLN A 118 -39.20 -21.32 15.07
C GLN A 118 -37.75 -21.09 15.54
N ILE A 119 -36.82 -21.08 14.59
CA ILE A 119 -35.76 -20.07 14.68
C ILE A 119 -36.44 -18.76 14.26
N THR A 120 -37.19 -18.16 15.19
CA THR A 120 -37.58 -16.77 15.01
C THR A 120 -36.30 -15.96 15.01
N GLN A 121 -36.16 -15.08 14.02
CA GLN A 121 -35.04 -14.15 13.82
C GLN A 121 -34.66 -13.34 15.09
N ASN A 122 -35.50 -13.38 16.14
CA ASN A 122 -35.27 -12.73 17.43
C ASN A 122 -34.23 -13.39 18.34
N THR A 123 -33.87 -14.68 18.18
CA THR A 123 -32.85 -15.29 19.06
C THR A 123 -31.41 -15.05 18.59
N LEU A 124 -31.22 -14.63 17.33
CA LEU A 124 -29.92 -14.16 16.83
C LEU A 124 -29.61 -12.73 17.28
N HIS A 125 -30.63 -11.93 17.63
CA HIS A 125 -30.48 -10.53 18.02
C HIS A 125 -30.01 -10.31 19.47
N SER A 126 -30.12 -11.32 20.36
CA SER A 126 -29.92 -11.09 21.79
C SER A 126 -28.49 -11.31 22.31
N LEU A 127 -27.51 -11.61 21.44
CA LEU A 127 -26.13 -11.90 21.83
C LEU A 127 -25.05 -11.25 20.94
N SER A 128 -25.42 -10.53 19.89
CA SER A 128 -24.48 -9.86 18.98
C SER A 128 -24.49 -8.37 19.25
N GLU A 129 -23.31 -7.78 19.48
CA GLU A 129 -23.13 -6.33 19.38
C GLU A 129 -23.71 -5.82 18.05
N PRO A 130 -24.31 -4.63 18.02
CA PRO A 130 -24.88 -4.07 16.79
C PRO A 130 -23.78 -3.93 15.73
N LEU A 131 -23.94 -4.63 14.60
CA LEU A 131 -23.04 -4.52 13.46
C LEU A 131 -23.37 -3.28 12.63
N LEU A 132 -22.36 -2.59 12.15
CA LEU A 132 -22.53 -1.47 11.23
C LEU A 132 -22.93 -1.98 9.84
N ALA A 133 -24.15 -1.69 9.43
CA ALA A 133 -24.69 -2.16 8.16
C ALA A 133 -23.87 -1.66 6.95
N GLU A 134 -23.23 -0.48 7.05
CA GLU A 134 -22.42 0.07 5.96
C GLU A 134 -21.23 -0.83 5.58
N LYS A 135 -20.74 -1.68 6.51
CA LYS A 135 -19.63 -2.60 6.21
C LYS A 135 -20.01 -3.67 5.17
N PHE A 136 -21.30 -3.93 4.98
CA PHE A 136 -21.80 -5.00 4.08
C PHE A 136 -22.40 -4.48 2.78
N ILE A 137 -22.48 -3.16 2.60
CA ILE A 137 -23.12 -2.54 1.44
C ILE A 137 -22.05 -2.21 0.39
N ILE A 138 -22.29 -2.64 -0.86
CA ILE A 138 -21.44 -2.26 -1.99
C ILE A 138 -21.53 -0.74 -2.18
N PRO A 139 -20.41 0.01 -2.07
CA PRO A 139 -20.44 1.47 -2.18
C PRO A 139 -20.98 1.94 -3.53
N VAL A 140 -21.91 2.91 -3.52
CA VAL A 140 -22.43 3.53 -4.74
C VAL A 140 -21.48 4.64 -5.18
N THR A 141 -20.88 4.49 -6.36
CA THR A 141 -20.01 5.51 -6.96
C THR A 141 -20.80 6.42 -7.88
N ALA A 142 -20.87 7.72 -7.57
CA ALA A 142 -21.65 8.72 -8.33
C ALA A 142 -21.18 8.90 -9.81
N ALA A 143 -19.91 8.61 -10.10
CA ALA A 143 -19.34 8.72 -11.44
C ALA A 143 -18.46 7.50 -11.75
N THR A 144 -19.08 6.42 -12.21
CA THR A 144 -18.34 5.23 -12.66
C THR A 144 -17.68 5.51 -14.01
N ILE A 145 -16.36 5.31 -14.07
CA ILE A 145 -15.61 5.29 -15.32
C ILE A 145 -15.58 3.83 -15.80
N PRO A 146 -16.05 3.52 -17.02
CA PRO A 146 -16.09 2.15 -17.51
C PRO A 146 -14.66 1.64 -17.75
N ARG A 147 -14.32 0.52 -17.10
CA ARG A 147 -13.01 -0.15 -17.23
C ARG A 147 -13.16 -1.58 -17.77
N PRO A 148 -13.67 -1.76 -19.01
CA PRO A 148 -14.10 -3.07 -19.52
C PRO A 148 -12.99 -4.12 -19.52
N HIS A 149 -11.74 -3.72 -19.77
CA HIS A 149 -10.60 -4.63 -19.75
C HIS A 149 -10.32 -5.18 -18.34
N LEU A 150 -10.44 -4.36 -17.29
CA LEU A 150 -10.30 -4.81 -15.91
C LEU A 150 -11.50 -5.64 -15.46
N TYR A 151 -12.71 -5.29 -15.89
CA TYR A 151 -13.90 -6.11 -15.61
C TYR A 151 -13.77 -7.51 -16.20
N ALA A 152 -13.26 -7.62 -17.43
CA ALA A 152 -12.99 -8.91 -18.05
C ALA A 152 -11.96 -9.72 -17.26
N ARG A 153 -10.85 -9.09 -16.83
CA ARG A 153 -9.83 -9.74 -15.98
C ARG A 153 -10.36 -10.17 -14.61
N MET A 154 -11.15 -9.33 -13.94
CA MET A 154 -11.81 -9.67 -12.68
C MET A 154 -12.73 -10.89 -12.86
N THR A 155 -13.54 -10.89 -13.91
CA THR A 155 -14.49 -11.97 -14.21
C THR A 155 -13.79 -13.28 -14.54
N ALA A 156 -12.73 -13.23 -15.34
CA ALA A 156 -11.89 -14.39 -15.61
C ALA A 156 -11.20 -14.87 -14.34
N GLY A 157 -10.72 -13.95 -13.51
CA GLY A 157 -10.09 -14.26 -12.22
C GLY A 157 -11.04 -14.90 -11.23
N THR A 158 -12.33 -14.55 -11.24
CA THR A 158 -13.36 -15.24 -10.45
C THR A 158 -13.74 -16.63 -10.99
N GLN A 159 -13.06 -17.14 -12.01
CA GLN A 159 -13.08 -18.58 -12.33
C GLN A 159 -12.00 -19.35 -11.55
N SER A 160 -11.06 -18.62 -10.92
CA SER A 160 -10.01 -19.14 -10.05
C SER A 160 -10.35 -18.92 -8.56
N LYS A 161 -9.47 -19.33 -7.65
CA LYS A 161 -9.75 -19.26 -6.20
C LYS A 161 -9.66 -17.83 -5.66
N LEU A 162 -8.65 -17.08 -6.10
CA LEU A 162 -8.27 -15.81 -5.47
C LEU A 162 -7.97 -14.71 -6.50
N VAL A 163 -8.56 -13.54 -6.29
CA VAL A 163 -8.21 -12.30 -6.99
C VAL A 163 -7.65 -11.30 -5.98
N ILE A 164 -6.52 -10.69 -6.28
CA ILE A 164 -5.88 -9.66 -5.45
C ILE A 164 -5.82 -8.34 -6.21
N LEU A 165 -6.32 -7.28 -5.58
CA LEU A 165 -6.15 -5.90 -6.01
C LEU A 165 -5.23 -5.21 -5.00
N SER A 166 -3.97 -5.03 -5.37
CA SER A 166 -2.97 -4.41 -4.52
C SER A 166 -2.43 -3.17 -5.22
N ALA A 167 -2.75 -2.01 -4.66
CA ALA A 167 -2.20 -0.74 -5.10
C ALA A 167 -2.29 0.31 -4.00
N SER A 168 -1.51 1.38 -4.11
CA SER A 168 -1.51 2.45 -3.11
C SER A 168 -2.85 3.21 -3.06
N ALA A 169 -2.94 4.15 -2.12
CA ALA A 169 -4.12 4.99 -1.98
C ALA A 169 -4.44 5.75 -3.28
N GLY A 170 -5.73 5.90 -3.58
CA GLY A 170 -6.18 6.68 -4.74
C GLY A 170 -6.06 6.01 -6.11
N TYR A 171 -5.71 4.72 -6.20
CA TYR A 171 -5.76 3.92 -7.45
C TYR A 171 -7.13 3.28 -7.73
N GLY A 172 -8.20 3.74 -7.06
CA GLY A 172 -9.58 3.38 -7.41
C GLY A 172 -9.97 1.92 -7.19
N LYS A 173 -9.29 1.18 -6.29
CA LYS A 173 -9.60 -0.23 -5.97
C LYS A 173 -11.07 -0.46 -5.60
N THR A 174 -11.56 0.24 -4.57
CA THR A 174 -12.96 0.18 -4.12
C THR A 174 -13.92 0.56 -5.24
N SER A 175 -13.60 1.63 -6.00
CA SER A 175 -14.44 2.07 -7.12
C SER A 175 -14.52 1.04 -8.24
N LEU A 176 -13.41 0.35 -8.55
CA LEU A 176 -13.34 -0.74 -9.53
C LEU A 176 -14.16 -1.95 -9.07
N LEU A 177 -14.06 -2.34 -7.79
CA LEU A 177 -14.84 -3.45 -7.25
C LEU A 177 -16.34 -3.14 -7.27
N SER A 178 -16.74 -1.96 -6.78
CA SER A 178 -18.14 -1.51 -6.81
C SER A 178 -18.71 -1.53 -8.23
N SER A 179 -17.99 -0.96 -9.20
CA SER A 179 -18.46 -0.89 -10.58
C SER A 179 -18.50 -2.25 -11.27
N TRP A 180 -17.53 -3.11 -10.98
CA TRP A 180 -17.51 -4.48 -11.47
C TRP A 180 -18.69 -5.28 -10.91
N CYS A 181 -18.99 -5.21 -9.61
CA CYS A 181 -20.14 -5.88 -9.02
C CYS A 181 -21.47 -5.40 -9.62
N GLN A 182 -21.61 -4.09 -9.87
CA GLN A 182 -22.80 -3.53 -10.50
C GLN A 182 -22.98 -4.01 -11.96
N GLN A 183 -21.89 -4.17 -12.71
CA GLN A 183 -21.93 -4.70 -14.06
C GLN A 183 -22.22 -6.21 -14.06
N GLN A 184 -21.55 -6.97 -13.19
CA GLN A 184 -21.74 -8.41 -13.07
C GLN A 184 -23.15 -8.79 -12.63
N GLY A 185 -23.76 -8.05 -11.70
CA GLY A 185 -25.15 -8.26 -11.30
C GLY A 185 -26.17 -8.11 -12.44
N ARG A 186 -25.76 -7.52 -13.58
CA ARG A 186 -26.60 -7.43 -14.80
C ARG A 186 -26.37 -8.58 -15.78
N THR A 187 -25.25 -9.31 -15.67
CA THR A 187 -24.79 -10.28 -16.68
C THR A 187 -24.58 -11.69 -16.17
N SER A 188 -24.33 -11.89 -14.87
CA SER A 188 -24.15 -13.21 -14.25
C SER A 188 -25.09 -13.43 -13.06
N ASN A 189 -25.27 -14.70 -12.70
CA ASN A 189 -26.08 -15.11 -11.56
C ASN A 189 -25.26 -15.23 -10.24
N ALA A 190 -24.06 -14.66 -10.21
CA ALA A 190 -23.20 -14.71 -9.03
C ALA A 190 -23.69 -13.73 -7.94
N ALA A 191 -23.70 -14.18 -6.69
CA ALA A 191 -23.99 -13.33 -5.55
C ALA A 191 -22.70 -12.71 -5.00
N HIS A 192 -22.75 -11.44 -4.61
CA HIS A 192 -21.61 -10.72 -4.04
C HIS A 192 -21.80 -10.52 -2.54
N ALA A 193 -20.85 -11.00 -1.74
CA ALA A 193 -20.77 -10.73 -0.31
C ALA A 193 -19.65 -9.70 -0.07
N TRP A 194 -19.99 -8.50 0.38
CA TRP A 194 -19.04 -7.41 0.58
C TRP A 194 -18.72 -7.26 2.07
N VAL A 195 -17.44 -7.05 2.40
CA VAL A 195 -16.98 -6.64 3.73
C VAL A 195 -15.94 -5.53 3.59
N SER A 196 -16.25 -4.35 4.11
CA SER A 196 -15.28 -3.26 4.28
C SER A 196 -14.55 -3.45 5.61
N LEU A 197 -13.26 -3.77 5.56
CA LEU A 197 -12.45 -4.04 6.75
C LEU A 197 -11.83 -2.76 7.35
N ASP A 198 -11.66 -2.77 8.67
CA ASP A 198 -10.98 -1.75 9.45
C ASP A 198 -10.05 -2.41 10.50
N ILE A 199 -9.54 -1.62 11.45
CA ILE A 199 -8.58 -2.08 12.46
C ILE A 199 -9.26 -2.97 13.52
N LEU A 200 -10.54 -2.76 13.81
CA LEU A 200 -11.29 -3.52 14.82
C LEU A 200 -11.52 -4.97 14.37
N ASP A 201 -11.45 -5.21 13.07
CA ASP A 201 -11.55 -6.55 12.47
C ASP A 201 -10.29 -7.42 12.68
N ASN A 202 -9.29 -6.95 13.43
CA ASN A 202 -8.15 -7.79 13.84
C ASN A 202 -8.51 -8.84 14.90
N ASP A 203 -9.65 -8.71 15.58
CA ASP A 203 -10.16 -9.78 16.44
C ASP A 203 -10.78 -10.90 15.59
N PRO A 204 -10.33 -12.17 15.72
CA PRO A 204 -10.84 -13.27 14.91
C PRO A 204 -12.36 -13.48 14.99
N ARG A 205 -12.98 -13.24 16.15
CA ARG A 205 -14.43 -13.39 16.26
C ARG A 205 -15.15 -12.27 15.53
N VAL A 206 -14.69 -11.03 15.66
CA VAL A 206 -15.27 -9.89 14.93
C VAL A 206 -15.13 -10.10 13.42
N PHE A 207 -13.93 -10.45 12.96
CA PHE A 207 -13.62 -10.72 11.57
C PHE A 207 -14.55 -11.77 10.95
N TRP A 208 -14.64 -12.95 11.57
CA TRP A 208 -15.51 -14.02 11.08
C TRP A 208 -16.99 -13.71 11.26
N THR A 209 -17.38 -12.92 12.26
CA THR A 209 -18.77 -12.44 12.37
C THR A 209 -19.14 -11.63 11.13
N HIS A 210 -18.29 -10.70 10.70
CA HIS A 210 -18.53 -9.89 9.52
C HIS A 210 -18.54 -10.70 8.22
N ILE A 211 -17.58 -11.61 8.03
CA ILE A 211 -17.56 -12.47 6.84
C ILE A 211 -18.80 -13.35 6.77
N LEU A 212 -19.12 -14.05 7.85
CA LEU A 212 -20.27 -14.96 7.87
C LEU A 212 -21.59 -14.20 7.71
N THR A 213 -21.69 -13.00 8.28
CA THR A 213 -22.86 -12.11 8.09
C THR A 213 -22.99 -11.71 6.63
N ALA A 214 -21.93 -11.26 5.97
CA ALA A 214 -21.94 -10.88 4.56
C ALA A 214 -22.32 -12.06 3.65
N LEU A 215 -21.77 -13.26 3.92
CA LEU A 215 -22.12 -14.48 3.19
C LEU A 215 -23.59 -14.87 3.38
N ASN A 216 -24.12 -14.73 4.60
CA ASN A 216 -25.53 -15.00 4.88
C ASN A 216 -26.47 -13.96 4.24
N MET A 217 -26.03 -12.71 4.10
CA MET A 217 -26.78 -11.68 3.37
C MET A 217 -26.80 -11.97 1.87
N ALA A 218 -25.68 -12.40 1.30
CA ALA A 218 -25.59 -12.76 -0.11
C ALA A 218 -26.39 -14.04 -0.45
N GLN A 219 -26.36 -15.04 0.44
CA GLN A 219 -27.10 -16.29 0.33
C GLN A 219 -27.73 -16.65 1.69
N PRO A 220 -29.03 -16.33 1.90
CA PRO A 220 -29.72 -16.62 3.16
C PRO A 220 -29.60 -18.09 3.58
N GLY A 221 -29.14 -18.31 4.81
CA GLY A 221 -28.97 -19.63 5.41
C GLY A 221 -27.58 -20.24 5.24
N LEU A 222 -26.75 -19.74 4.33
CA LEU A 222 -25.43 -20.32 4.02
C LEU A 222 -24.52 -20.40 5.25
N ALA A 223 -24.47 -19.33 6.04
CA ALA A 223 -23.57 -19.20 7.17
C ALA A 223 -24.30 -19.24 8.53
N ALA A 224 -25.61 -19.53 8.55
CA ALA A 224 -26.43 -19.48 9.77
C ALA A 224 -25.90 -20.40 10.88
N SER A 225 -25.53 -21.64 10.56
CA SER A 225 -24.95 -22.58 11.53
C SER A 225 -23.58 -22.13 12.04
N ALA A 226 -22.74 -21.57 11.17
CA ALA A 226 -21.44 -21.04 11.54
C ALA A 226 -21.56 -19.79 12.44
N LEU A 227 -22.48 -18.87 12.14
CA LEU A 227 -22.80 -17.71 12.98
C LEU A 227 -23.31 -18.15 14.36
N ALA A 228 -24.21 -19.13 14.41
CA ALA A 228 -24.71 -19.65 15.69
C ALA A 228 -23.59 -20.25 16.55
N LEU A 229 -22.66 -20.98 15.94
CA LEU A 229 -21.48 -21.51 16.63
C LEU A 229 -20.54 -20.40 17.12
N LEU A 230 -20.41 -19.33 16.34
CA LEU A 230 -19.58 -18.18 16.68
C LEU A 230 -20.20 -17.33 17.81
N HIS A 231 -21.52 -17.16 17.84
CA HIS A 231 -22.18 -16.39 18.90
C HIS A 231 -22.43 -17.20 20.16
N ALA A 232 -22.39 -18.54 20.09
CA ALA A 232 -22.43 -19.38 21.27
C ALA A 232 -21.25 -19.05 22.19
N SER A 233 -21.53 -18.72 23.46
CA SER A 233 -20.56 -18.24 24.47
C SER A 233 -19.48 -19.27 24.87
N ARG A 234 -19.24 -20.31 24.07
CA ARG A 234 -18.36 -21.46 24.32
C ARG A 234 -17.21 -21.62 23.32
N ILE A 235 -16.93 -20.65 22.43
CA ILE A 235 -15.82 -20.78 21.45
C ILE A 235 -14.45 -21.07 22.09
N LYS A 236 -14.23 -20.77 23.39
CA LYS A 236 -12.97 -21.10 24.07
C LYS A 236 -12.58 -22.59 23.96
N THR A 237 -13.53 -23.49 23.68
CA THR A 237 -13.27 -24.93 23.55
C THR A 237 -13.34 -25.45 22.10
N THR A 238 -13.97 -24.72 21.17
CA THR A 238 -14.31 -25.25 19.83
C THR A 238 -13.35 -24.79 18.73
N GLY A 239 -12.58 -23.71 18.93
CA GLY A 239 -11.59 -23.21 17.97
C GLY A 239 -12.21 -22.65 16.67
N MET A 240 -11.61 -21.59 16.10
CA MET A 240 -12.18 -20.91 14.93
C MET A 240 -12.23 -21.81 13.69
N LEU A 241 -11.26 -22.71 13.53
CA LEU A 241 -11.23 -23.69 12.44
C LEU A 241 -12.49 -24.56 12.37
N TYR A 242 -13.16 -24.86 13.49
CA TYR A 242 -14.41 -25.62 13.45
C TYR A 242 -15.56 -24.80 12.83
N VAL A 243 -15.59 -23.49 13.11
CA VAL A 243 -16.55 -22.57 12.49
C VAL A 243 -16.30 -22.50 10.98
N ILE A 244 -15.04 -22.35 10.57
CA ILE A 244 -14.63 -22.30 9.15
C ILE A 244 -14.97 -23.61 8.44
N LYS A 245 -14.70 -24.77 9.05
CA LYS A 245 -15.09 -26.09 8.51
C LYS A 245 -16.61 -26.22 8.33
N THR A 246 -17.37 -25.70 9.28
CA THR A 246 -18.84 -25.68 9.21
C THR A 246 -19.32 -24.85 8.01
N LEU A 247 -18.73 -23.67 7.79
CA LEU A 247 -18.99 -22.85 6.61
C LEU A 247 -18.64 -23.59 5.31
N LEU A 248 -17.42 -24.15 5.24
CA LEU A 248 -16.94 -24.85 4.04
C LEU A 248 -17.85 -26.02 3.64
N ASN A 249 -18.35 -26.78 4.63
CA ASN A 249 -19.31 -27.86 4.40
C ASN A 249 -20.65 -27.34 3.85
N ALA A 250 -21.15 -26.22 4.34
CA ALA A 250 -22.35 -25.59 3.80
C ALA A 250 -22.13 -25.09 2.36
N CYS A 251 -20.93 -24.56 2.06
CA CYS A 251 -20.58 -24.09 0.73
C CYS A 251 -20.51 -25.21 -0.34
N GLN A 252 -20.35 -26.48 0.06
CA GLN A 252 -20.42 -27.61 -0.90
C GLN A 252 -21.81 -27.76 -1.55
N GLN A 253 -22.86 -27.21 -0.93
CA GLN A 253 -24.24 -27.29 -1.41
C GLN A 253 -24.65 -26.08 -2.26
N LEU A 254 -23.71 -25.19 -2.60
CA LEU A 254 -23.98 -24.00 -3.41
C LEU A 254 -24.46 -24.39 -4.82
N THR A 255 -25.55 -23.77 -5.24
CA THR A 255 -26.12 -23.93 -6.60
C THR A 255 -25.77 -22.77 -7.53
N ARG A 256 -25.28 -21.66 -6.97
CA ARG A 256 -24.80 -20.47 -7.67
C ARG A 256 -23.46 -20.04 -7.09
N ASP A 257 -22.70 -19.28 -7.87
CA ASP A 257 -21.40 -18.80 -7.47
C ASP A 257 -21.55 -17.63 -6.47
N ILE A 258 -20.66 -17.58 -5.49
CA ILE A 258 -20.59 -16.52 -4.50
C ILE A 258 -19.18 -15.94 -4.54
N VAL A 259 -19.10 -14.63 -4.65
CA VAL A 259 -17.84 -13.88 -4.58
C VAL A 259 -17.81 -13.15 -3.25
N LEU A 260 -16.85 -13.51 -2.39
CA LEU A 260 -16.56 -12.81 -1.15
C LEU A 260 -15.53 -11.71 -1.43
N LEU A 261 -15.91 -10.46 -1.24
CA LEU A 261 -15.07 -9.29 -1.42
C LEU A 261 -14.66 -8.73 -0.06
N LEU A 262 -13.37 -8.73 0.22
CA LEU A 262 -12.78 -8.11 1.40
C LEU A 262 -12.03 -6.85 0.96
N ASP A 263 -12.65 -5.69 1.18
CA ASP A 263 -12.02 -4.40 0.89
C ASP A 263 -11.22 -3.92 2.11
N ASN A 264 -10.15 -3.16 1.85
CA ASN A 264 -9.18 -2.70 2.84
C ASN A 264 -8.44 -3.80 3.62
N TYR A 265 -8.18 -4.96 3.04
CA TYR A 265 -7.52 -6.09 3.71
C TYR A 265 -6.17 -5.78 4.40
N HIS A 266 -5.43 -4.78 3.92
CA HIS A 266 -4.21 -4.27 4.58
C HIS A 266 -4.38 -3.81 6.04
N THR A 267 -5.60 -3.60 6.54
CA THR A 267 -5.85 -3.30 7.95
C THR A 267 -5.73 -4.54 8.85
N ILE A 268 -5.76 -5.74 8.27
CA ILE A 268 -5.68 -7.02 8.97
C ILE A 268 -4.22 -7.45 9.10
N GLN A 269 -3.74 -7.49 10.34
CA GLN A 269 -2.36 -7.77 10.72
C GLN A 269 -2.23 -8.98 11.65
N ALA A 270 -3.32 -9.48 12.23
CA ALA A 270 -3.29 -10.63 13.13
C ALA A 270 -2.86 -11.92 12.40
N ASP A 271 -1.82 -12.59 12.90
CA ASP A 271 -1.25 -13.80 12.30
C ASP A 271 -2.25 -14.97 12.28
N GLU A 272 -3.08 -15.10 13.31
CA GLU A 272 -4.10 -16.15 13.37
C GLU A 272 -5.09 -16.03 12.21
N LEU A 273 -5.49 -14.80 11.84
CA LEU A 273 -6.40 -14.55 10.71
C LEU A 273 -5.76 -14.95 9.38
N GLN A 274 -4.45 -14.76 9.22
CA GLN A 274 -3.73 -15.17 8.01
C GLN A 274 -3.70 -16.69 7.87
N GLN A 275 -3.50 -17.41 8.98
CA GLN A 275 -3.54 -18.87 9.01
C GLN A 275 -4.95 -19.40 8.70
N GLU A 276 -5.97 -18.75 9.27
CA GLU A 276 -7.38 -19.11 9.05
C GLU A 276 -7.82 -18.87 7.60
N LEU A 277 -7.42 -17.76 6.98
CA LEU A 277 -7.66 -17.49 5.56
C LEU A 277 -6.88 -18.41 4.63
N THR A 278 -5.64 -18.76 4.99
CA THR A 278 -4.86 -19.76 4.26
C THR A 278 -5.58 -21.12 4.28
N PHE A 279 -6.09 -21.53 5.45
CA PHE A 279 -6.90 -22.74 5.59
C PHE A 279 -8.18 -22.68 4.74
N LEU A 280 -8.87 -21.53 4.71
CA LEU A 280 -10.03 -21.32 3.86
C LEU A 280 -9.68 -21.48 2.37
N LEU A 281 -8.56 -20.89 1.92
CA LEU A 281 -8.10 -20.94 0.52
C LEU A 281 -7.70 -22.36 0.07
N ASP A 282 -7.06 -23.12 0.95
CA ASP A 282 -6.69 -24.51 0.70
C ASP A 282 -7.92 -25.38 0.40
N HIS A 283 -9.03 -25.10 1.09
CA HIS A 283 -10.27 -25.88 1.02
C HIS A 283 -11.42 -25.16 0.29
N LEU A 284 -11.13 -24.06 -0.40
CA LEU A 284 -12.13 -23.22 -1.04
C LEU A 284 -12.95 -24.02 -2.08
N PRO A 285 -14.28 -24.14 -1.94
CA PRO A 285 -15.12 -24.86 -2.88
C PRO A 285 -15.17 -24.19 -4.25
N ALA A 286 -15.49 -24.94 -5.30
CA ALA A 286 -15.46 -24.46 -6.69
C ALA A 286 -16.37 -23.26 -7.00
N ARG A 287 -17.39 -23.01 -6.17
CA ARG A 287 -18.40 -21.95 -6.35
C ARG A 287 -18.25 -20.79 -5.36
N LEU A 288 -17.21 -20.82 -4.52
CA LEU A 288 -16.87 -19.71 -3.63
C LEU A 288 -15.56 -19.12 -4.13
N HIS A 289 -15.55 -17.82 -4.41
CA HIS A 289 -14.37 -17.11 -4.90
C HIS A 289 -14.03 -15.98 -3.93
N LEU A 290 -12.73 -15.74 -3.73
CA LEU A 290 -12.25 -14.69 -2.83
C LEU A 290 -11.64 -13.54 -3.63
N VAL A 291 -12.01 -12.32 -3.30
CA VAL A 291 -11.42 -11.08 -3.81
C VAL A 291 -10.89 -10.29 -2.64
N LEU A 292 -9.59 -10.02 -2.63
CA LEU A 292 -8.93 -9.19 -1.61
C LEU A 292 -8.48 -7.87 -2.24
N ALA A 293 -8.92 -6.75 -1.68
CA ALA A 293 -8.42 -5.43 -2.06
C ALA A 293 -7.67 -4.79 -0.90
N GLY A 294 -6.47 -4.30 -1.18
CA GLY A 294 -5.57 -3.75 -0.16
C GLY A 294 -4.53 -2.80 -0.72
N ARG A 295 -3.76 -2.20 0.18
CA ARG A 295 -2.62 -1.34 -0.19
C ARG A 295 -1.34 -2.13 -0.40
N THR A 296 -1.23 -3.28 0.24
CA THR A 296 -0.06 -4.15 0.27
C THR A 296 -0.47 -5.57 -0.06
N ASP A 297 0.53 -6.40 -0.31
CA ASP A 297 0.28 -7.82 -0.55
C ASP A 297 -0.20 -8.48 0.74
N PRO A 298 -1.29 -9.26 0.68
CA PRO A 298 -1.72 -10.01 1.85
C PRO A 298 -0.65 -11.05 2.18
N PRO A 299 -0.31 -11.27 3.46
CA PRO A 299 0.69 -12.24 3.90
C PRO A 299 0.15 -13.67 3.80
N LEU A 300 -0.15 -14.07 2.57
CA LEU A 300 -0.66 -15.37 2.16
C LEU A 300 0.39 -16.06 1.27
N PRO A 301 0.32 -17.38 1.06
CA PRO A 301 1.28 -18.11 0.23
C PRO A 301 1.09 -17.84 -1.28
N LEU A 302 1.24 -16.57 -1.71
CA LEU A 302 0.96 -16.11 -3.07
C LEU A 302 1.82 -16.82 -4.13
N ALA A 303 3.10 -17.06 -3.83
CA ALA A 303 4.00 -17.76 -4.75
C ALA A 303 3.48 -19.16 -5.12
N ARG A 304 2.95 -19.91 -4.13
CA ARG A 304 2.33 -21.23 -4.36
C ARG A 304 1.10 -21.09 -5.26
N LEU A 305 0.22 -20.13 -4.96
CA LEU A 305 -1.02 -19.92 -5.73
C LEU A 305 -0.75 -19.45 -7.18
N ARG A 306 0.36 -18.71 -7.41
CA ARG A 306 0.83 -18.37 -8.76
C ARG A 306 1.21 -19.60 -9.57
N VAL A 307 2.00 -20.51 -8.98
CA VAL A 307 2.43 -21.75 -9.64
C VAL A 307 1.24 -22.66 -9.94
N GLU A 308 0.26 -22.71 -9.06
CA GLU A 308 -0.99 -23.47 -9.26
C GLU A 308 -1.94 -22.85 -10.29
N GLY A 309 -1.69 -21.61 -10.74
CA GLY A 309 -2.56 -20.91 -11.69
C GLY A 309 -3.93 -20.53 -11.13
N VAL A 310 -4.07 -20.46 -9.79
CA VAL A 310 -5.35 -20.17 -9.10
C VAL A 310 -5.42 -18.74 -8.54
N LEU A 311 -4.46 -17.88 -8.90
CA LEU A 311 -4.34 -16.50 -8.46
C LEU A 311 -4.40 -15.54 -9.66
N THR A 312 -5.26 -14.52 -9.55
CA THR A 312 -5.27 -13.36 -10.46
C THR A 312 -4.85 -12.10 -9.72
N GLU A 313 -3.92 -11.33 -10.29
CA GLU A 313 -3.35 -10.15 -9.64
C GLU A 313 -3.58 -8.90 -10.48
N LEU A 314 -4.10 -7.84 -9.86
CA LEU A 314 -4.21 -6.50 -10.41
C LEU A 314 -3.37 -5.55 -9.56
N ARG A 315 -2.31 -5.01 -10.17
CA ARG A 315 -1.28 -4.19 -9.52
C ARG A 315 -1.38 -2.73 -9.96
N HIS A 316 -0.51 -1.85 -9.44
CA HIS A 316 -0.50 -0.43 -9.83
C HIS A 316 -0.52 -0.22 -11.34
N ALA A 317 0.32 -0.96 -12.08
CA ALA A 317 0.41 -0.82 -13.52
C ALA A 317 -0.93 -1.10 -14.23
N ASP A 318 -1.68 -2.10 -13.76
CA ASP A 318 -2.99 -2.46 -14.30
C ASP A 318 -4.06 -1.44 -13.93
N LEU A 319 -4.00 -0.91 -12.70
CA LEU A 319 -5.03 -0.04 -12.15
C LEU A 319 -4.89 1.42 -12.60
N ARG A 320 -3.75 1.84 -13.17
CA ARG A 320 -3.57 3.17 -13.77
C ARG A 320 -4.64 3.45 -14.81
N PHE A 321 -5.09 4.70 -14.89
CA PHE A 321 -5.91 5.09 -16.02
C PHE A 321 -5.12 5.08 -17.31
N ASN A 322 -5.71 4.44 -18.30
CA ASN A 322 -5.24 4.56 -19.68
C ASN A 322 -5.77 5.85 -20.32
N ALA A 323 -5.38 6.06 -21.59
CA ALA A 323 -5.79 7.22 -22.38
C ALA A 323 -7.31 7.38 -22.44
N SER A 324 -8.01 6.32 -22.85
CA SER A 324 -9.47 6.33 -23.01
C SER A 324 -10.21 6.59 -21.70
N GLU A 325 -9.71 6.08 -20.57
CA GLU A 325 -10.33 6.26 -19.26
C GLU A 325 -10.17 7.68 -18.73
N THR A 326 -9.00 8.29 -18.97
CA THR A 326 -8.73 9.68 -18.58
C THR A 326 -9.52 10.65 -19.46
N GLU A 327 -9.55 10.43 -20.77
CA GLU A 327 -10.38 11.20 -21.70
C GLU A 327 -11.87 11.10 -21.34
N PHE A 328 -12.36 9.90 -21.00
CA PHE A 328 -13.74 9.71 -20.57
C PHE A 328 -14.06 10.47 -19.26
N LEU A 329 -13.11 10.53 -18.32
CA LEU A 329 -13.29 11.33 -17.10
C LEU A 329 -13.38 12.83 -17.43
N LEU A 330 -12.48 13.35 -18.27
CA LEU A 330 -12.40 14.78 -18.58
C LEU A 330 -13.57 15.26 -19.44
N THR A 331 -14.03 14.45 -20.39
CA THR A 331 -15.19 14.76 -21.27
C THR A 331 -16.52 14.86 -20.52
N LYS A 332 -16.62 14.37 -19.27
CA LYS A 332 -17.78 14.61 -18.41
C LYS A 332 -17.84 16.04 -17.87
N GLN A 333 -16.73 16.80 -17.95
CA GLN A 333 -16.57 18.11 -17.32
C GLN A 333 -16.20 19.20 -18.34
N HIS A 334 -15.50 18.84 -19.42
CA HIS A 334 -15.03 19.76 -20.47
C HIS A 334 -15.41 19.28 -21.88
N ASP A 335 -15.32 20.17 -22.87
CA ASP A 335 -15.47 19.81 -24.27
C ASP A 335 -14.30 18.91 -24.76
N ALA A 336 -14.55 18.09 -25.78
CA ALA A 336 -13.61 17.05 -26.22
C ALA A 336 -12.24 17.58 -26.67
N ALA A 337 -12.17 18.79 -27.26
CA ALA A 337 -10.92 19.35 -27.75
C ALA A 337 -10.02 19.86 -26.62
N THR A 338 -10.62 20.43 -25.57
CA THR A 338 -9.92 20.85 -24.35
C THR A 338 -9.46 19.64 -23.54
N ALA A 339 -10.34 18.64 -23.37
CA ALA A 339 -10.04 17.38 -22.69
C ALA A 339 -8.82 16.65 -23.29
N GLN A 340 -8.66 16.67 -24.63
CA GLN A 340 -7.55 15.98 -25.30
C GLN A 340 -6.19 16.67 -25.10
N LYS A 341 -6.15 18.00 -24.99
CA LYS A 341 -4.91 18.74 -24.70
C LYS A 341 -4.51 18.62 -23.23
N GLU A 342 -5.48 18.72 -22.33
CA GLU A 342 -5.28 18.56 -20.88
C GLU A 342 -4.87 17.12 -20.53
N TYR A 343 -5.42 16.12 -21.24
CA TYR A 343 -5.04 14.71 -21.11
C TYR A 343 -3.52 14.50 -21.20
N ILE A 344 -2.87 14.99 -22.26
CA ILE A 344 -1.43 14.74 -22.50
C ILE A 344 -0.59 15.28 -21.33
N GLN A 345 -0.95 16.46 -20.82
CA GLN A 345 -0.26 17.07 -19.68
C GLN A 345 -0.54 16.32 -18.38
N LEU A 346 -1.80 16.00 -18.09
CA LEU A 346 -2.20 15.34 -16.86
C LEU A 346 -1.67 13.91 -16.76
N THR A 347 -1.71 13.13 -17.83
CA THR A 347 -1.19 11.75 -17.81
C THR A 347 0.32 11.71 -17.66
N ALA A 348 1.05 12.64 -18.28
CA ALA A 348 2.50 12.74 -18.11
C ALA A 348 2.89 13.07 -16.65
N GLN A 349 2.09 13.88 -15.96
CA GLN A 349 2.40 14.33 -14.60
C GLN A 349 1.85 13.41 -13.50
N THR A 350 0.71 12.76 -13.74
CA THR A 350 0.05 11.85 -12.77
C THR A 350 0.47 10.39 -12.93
N GLU A 351 1.16 10.04 -14.01
CA GLU A 351 1.45 8.66 -14.42
C GLU A 351 0.23 7.72 -14.37
N GLY A 352 -0.98 8.26 -14.59
CA GLY A 352 -2.24 7.49 -14.55
C GLY A 352 -2.86 7.33 -13.16
N TRP A 353 -2.38 8.04 -12.13
CA TRP A 353 -2.93 7.99 -10.77
C TRP A 353 -4.32 8.63 -10.69
N ILE A 354 -5.34 7.79 -10.44
CA ILE A 354 -6.77 8.16 -10.53
C ILE A 354 -7.13 9.34 -9.62
N ALA A 355 -6.80 9.27 -8.33
CA ALA A 355 -7.09 10.36 -7.40
C ALA A 355 -6.38 11.66 -7.81
N GLY A 356 -5.14 11.56 -8.29
CA GLY A 356 -4.39 12.71 -8.80
C GLY A 356 -5.08 13.36 -10.00
N ILE A 357 -5.52 12.55 -10.97
CA ILE A 357 -6.27 13.04 -12.14
C ILE A 357 -7.60 13.68 -11.73
N GLN A 358 -8.35 13.08 -10.80
CA GLN A 358 -9.63 13.63 -10.33
C GLN A 358 -9.45 14.95 -9.58
N LEU A 359 -8.42 15.06 -8.74
CA LEU A 359 -8.08 16.32 -8.06
C LEU A 359 -7.62 17.38 -9.07
N ALA A 360 -6.87 16.97 -10.09
CA ALA A 360 -6.46 17.85 -11.20
C ALA A 360 -7.67 18.41 -11.96
N ALA A 361 -8.57 17.52 -12.38
CA ALA A 361 -9.71 17.85 -13.21
C ALA A 361 -10.66 18.81 -12.49
N ARG A 362 -10.85 18.66 -11.17
CA ARG A 362 -11.64 19.62 -10.38
C ARG A 362 -11.05 21.02 -10.40
N HIS A 363 -9.73 21.15 -10.35
CA HIS A 363 -9.08 22.46 -10.30
C HIS A 363 -9.05 23.18 -11.66
N LEU A 364 -8.97 22.43 -12.77
CA LEU A 364 -9.10 22.99 -14.11
C LEU A 364 -10.48 23.67 -14.32
N ASN A 365 -11.52 23.18 -13.65
CA ASN A 365 -12.85 23.80 -13.66
C ASN A 365 -12.93 25.13 -12.90
N GLU A 366 -12.00 25.43 -11.99
CA GLU A 366 -12.02 26.62 -11.14
C GLU A 366 -11.30 27.83 -11.78
N GLY A 367 -10.75 27.68 -12.99
CA GLY A 367 -10.18 28.78 -13.77
C GLY A 367 -8.77 29.21 -13.36
N GLU A 368 -8.11 28.50 -12.46
CA GLU A 368 -6.73 28.76 -12.04
C GLU A 368 -5.73 28.00 -12.95
N GLY A 369 -4.82 28.74 -13.59
CA GLY A 369 -4.06 28.26 -14.76
C GLY A 369 -3.04 27.13 -14.56
N THR A 370 -2.92 26.31 -15.61
CA THR A 370 -1.81 25.49 -16.20
C THR A 370 -0.70 24.81 -15.37
N THR A 371 -0.42 25.14 -14.11
CA THR A 371 0.71 24.51 -13.37
C THR A 371 0.23 23.48 -12.35
N PHE A 372 -0.10 22.28 -12.83
CA PHE A 372 -0.57 21.12 -12.05
C PHE A 372 0.31 20.76 -10.84
N THR A 373 1.63 20.89 -10.95
CA THR A 373 2.62 20.55 -9.90
C THR A 373 2.59 21.48 -8.68
N LYS A 374 1.94 22.65 -8.80
CA LYS A 374 1.77 23.62 -7.70
C LYS A 374 0.43 23.47 -6.97
N ASN A 375 -0.39 22.47 -7.31
CA ASN A 375 -1.70 22.30 -6.70
C ASN A 375 -1.57 21.93 -5.21
N ARG A 376 -1.88 22.89 -4.34
CA ARG A 376 -1.79 22.74 -2.88
C ARG A 376 -2.63 21.57 -2.36
N TYR A 377 -3.84 21.37 -2.90
CA TYR A 377 -4.74 20.30 -2.45
C TYR A 377 -4.21 18.90 -2.75
N LEU A 378 -3.58 18.74 -3.92
CA LEU A 378 -2.94 17.48 -4.30
C LEU A 378 -1.77 17.14 -3.38
N GLN A 379 -0.95 18.15 -3.06
CA GLN A 379 0.17 17.99 -2.13
C GLN A 379 -0.33 17.67 -0.73
N GLU A 380 -1.35 18.37 -0.23
CA GLU A 380 -1.96 18.13 1.08
C GLU A 380 -2.52 16.70 1.16
N TYR A 381 -3.24 16.23 0.13
CA TYR A 381 -3.71 14.85 0.07
C TYR A 381 -2.57 13.83 0.20
N LEU A 382 -1.49 13.98 -0.58
CA LEU A 382 -0.33 13.06 -0.52
C LEU A 382 0.33 13.07 0.86
N ILE A 383 0.39 14.23 1.52
CA ILE A 383 0.96 14.33 2.86
C ILE A 383 0.03 13.65 3.88
N GLU A 384 -1.26 13.94 3.89
CA GLU A 384 -2.21 13.42 4.88
C GLU A 384 -2.52 11.93 4.70
N GLU A 385 -2.74 11.49 3.46
CA GLU A 385 -3.20 10.12 3.17
C GLU A 385 -2.07 9.10 2.98
N VAL A 386 -0.85 9.58 2.70
CA VAL A 386 0.32 8.73 2.46
C VAL A 386 1.38 8.96 3.53
N LEU A 387 1.97 10.17 3.61
CA LEU A 387 3.14 10.42 4.46
C LEU A 387 2.82 10.34 5.96
N LEU A 388 1.81 11.08 6.45
CA LEU A 388 1.52 11.20 7.88
C LEU A 388 1.02 9.90 8.52
N LYS A 389 0.59 8.93 7.70
CA LYS A 389 0.19 7.59 8.18
C LYS A 389 1.37 6.65 8.40
N GLN A 390 2.59 7.04 8.03
CA GLN A 390 3.78 6.20 8.20
C GLN A 390 4.44 6.38 9.56
N THR A 391 5.33 5.45 9.92
CA THR A 391 6.17 5.59 11.11
C THR A 391 7.10 6.81 11.01
N PRO A 392 7.54 7.42 12.13
CA PRO A 392 8.45 8.56 12.09
C PRO A 392 9.73 8.30 11.30
N GLU A 393 10.24 7.06 11.36
CA GLU A 393 11.43 6.63 10.62
C GLU A 393 11.21 6.68 9.10
N ILE A 394 10.10 6.09 8.60
CA ILE A 394 9.77 6.12 7.18
C ILE A 394 9.47 7.55 6.72
N GLN A 395 8.77 8.34 7.53
CA GLN A 395 8.52 9.75 7.21
C GLN A 395 9.81 10.53 7.02
N GLN A 396 10.77 10.35 7.94
CA GLN A 396 12.06 11.02 7.87
C GLN A 396 12.89 10.54 6.68
N PHE A 397 12.90 9.24 6.40
CA PHE A 397 13.54 8.67 5.21
C PHE A 397 13.02 9.35 3.95
N LEU A 398 11.69 9.30 3.72
CA LEU A 398 11.04 9.83 2.52
C LEU A 398 11.33 11.32 2.32
N LEU A 399 11.33 12.11 3.40
CA LEU A 399 11.65 13.53 3.34
C LEU A 399 13.12 13.76 2.99
N GLN A 400 14.05 13.10 3.68
CA GLN A 400 15.49 13.31 3.50
C GLN A 400 15.99 12.91 2.11
N THR A 401 15.44 11.83 1.54
CA THR A 401 15.85 11.32 0.22
C THR A 401 15.06 11.93 -0.94
N SER A 402 14.05 12.77 -0.67
CA SER A 402 13.19 13.39 -1.69
C SER A 402 13.92 14.30 -2.69
N ILE A 403 15.15 14.73 -2.37
CA ILE A 403 15.98 15.55 -3.25
C ILE A 403 16.66 14.75 -4.36
N LEU A 404 16.60 13.42 -4.31
CA LEU A 404 17.25 12.51 -5.25
C LEU A 404 16.29 12.12 -6.38
N GLU A 405 16.79 12.10 -7.62
CA GLU A 405 16.04 11.56 -8.77
C GLU A 405 16.03 10.03 -8.78
N ARG A 406 17.14 9.42 -8.37
CA ARG A 406 17.33 7.98 -8.25
C ARG A 406 17.78 7.65 -6.84
N LEU A 407 17.11 6.67 -6.24
CA LEU A 407 17.35 6.17 -4.91
C LEU A 407 18.16 4.88 -5.04
N GLN A 408 19.34 4.87 -4.43
CA GLN A 408 20.17 3.69 -4.27
C GLN A 408 20.56 3.65 -2.79
N ALA A 409 20.53 2.47 -2.16
CA ALA A 409 20.80 2.38 -0.72
C ALA A 409 22.12 3.06 -0.30
N PRO A 410 23.26 2.87 -0.98
CA PRO A 410 24.52 3.53 -0.59
C PRO A 410 24.49 5.05 -0.68
N LEU A 411 23.70 5.61 -1.60
CA LEU A 411 23.52 7.06 -1.73
C LEU A 411 22.58 7.58 -0.64
N CYS A 412 21.47 6.88 -0.38
CA CYS A 412 20.54 7.21 0.70
C CYS A 412 21.24 7.18 2.07
N ASP A 413 22.09 6.18 2.30
CA ASP A 413 22.91 6.03 3.51
C ASP A 413 23.88 7.20 3.69
N ALA A 414 24.60 7.57 2.63
CA ALA A 414 25.48 8.73 2.66
C ALA A 414 24.74 10.06 2.91
N LEU A 415 23.50 10.16 2.44
CA LEU A 415 22.67 11.35 2.63
C LEU A 415 22.17 11.46 4.07
N ARG A 416 21.71 10.33 4.63
CA ARG A 416 21.09 10.23 5.96
C ARG A 416 22.10 10.03 7.08
N GLU A 417 23.33 9.68 6.75
CA GLU A 417 24.38 9.25 7.69
C GLU A 417 23.94 8.05 8.54
N GLN A 418 23.30 7.09 7.88
CA GLN A 418 22.80 5.83 8.45
C GLN A 418 23.14 4.68 7.48
N ASP A 419 22.93 3.43 7.89
CA ASP A 419 23.27 2.21 7.12
C ASP A 419 22.07 1.28 6.87
N ASN A 420 20.86 1.76 7.12
CA ASN A 420 19.62 0.98 7.03
C ASN A 420 18.76 1.31 5.79
N SER A 421 19.28 2.05 4.81
CA SER A 421 18.46 2.53 3.69
C SER A 421 17.97 1.41 2.77
N GLN A 422 18.72 0.31 2.63
CA GLN A 422 18.25 -0.83 1.81
C GLN A 422 16.98 -1.45 2.41
N LEU A 423 16.99 -1.73 3.72
CA LEU A 423 15.84 -2.27 4.43
C LEU A 423 14.63 -1.34 4.35
N LEU A 424 14.86 -0.02 4.47
CA LEU A 424 13.79 0.96 4.36
C LEU A 424 13.24 1.06 2.94
N LEU A 425 14.06 0.98 1.89
CA LEU A 425 13.60 0.95 0.50
C LEU A 425 12.73 -0.27 0.23
N GLU A 426 13.17 -1.45 0.65
CA GLU A 426 12.40 -2.70 0.54
C GLU A 426 11.07 -2.61 1.30
N THR A 427 11.09 -2.02 2.50
CA THR A 427 9.87 -1.79 3.29
C THR A 427 8.92 -0.83 2.58
N ILE A 428 9.42 0.29 2.05
CA ILE A 428 8.64 1.29 1.32
C ILE A 428 8.05 0.72 0.03
N GLU A 429 8.78 -0.17 -0.64
CA GLU A 429 8.32 -0.92 -1.81
C GLU A 429 7.15 -1.83 -1.44
N GLN A 430 7.32 -2.66 -0.40
CA GLN A 430 6.28 -3.56 0.11
C GLN A 430 5.02 -2.81 0.56
N LEU A 431 5.21 -1.63 1.17
CA LEU A 431 4.13 -0.73 1.59
C LEU A 431 3.50 0.04 0.41
N ASN A 432 4.04 -0.10 -0.79
CA ASN A 432 3.59 0.56 -2.02
C ASN A 432 3.56 2.10 -1.90
N LEU A 433 4.55 2.69 -1.22
CA LEU A 433 4.62 4.13 -0.91
C LEU A 433 5.18 4.96 -2.07
N PHE A 434 4.54 4.85 -3.23
CA PHE A 434 4.82 5.69 -4.40
C PHE A 434 6.31 5.71 -4.82
N ILE A 435 7.01 4.58 -4.64
CA ILE A 435 8.29 4.31 -5.30
C ILE A 435 8.09 3.36 -6.46
N VAL A 436 8.95 3.47 -7.46
CA VAL A 436 8.96 2.65 -8.67
C VAL A 436 10.36 2.06 -8.83
N PRO A 437 10.50 0.72 -8.86
CA PRO A 437 11.78 0.09 -9.16
C PRO A 437 12.21 0.42 -10.60
N LEU A 438 13.50 0.71 -10.78
CA LEU A 438 14.11 1.01 -12.07
C LEU A 438 14.88 -0.19 -12.64
N ASP A 439 15.11 -1.21 -11.82
CA ASP A 439 15.74 -2.48 -12.16
C ASP A 439 14.94 -3.66 -11.59
N GLU A 440 15.23 -4.87 -12.08
CA GLU A 440 14.60 -6.11 -11.60
C GLU A 440 15.19 -6.59 -10.26
N GLU A 441 16.36 -6.06 -9.89
CA GLU A 441 17.15 -6.48 -8.73
C GLU A 441 16.80 -5.70 -7.44
N GLY A 442 15.93 -4.69 -7.53
CA GLY A 442 15.50 -3.87 -6.39
C GLY A 442 16.65 -3.03 -5.81
N GLN A 443 17.58 -2.58 -6.64
CA GLN A 443 18.76 -1.82 -6.22
C GLN A 443 18.60 -0.32 -6.51
N CYS A 444 17.82 0.02 -7.52
CA CYS A 444 17.56 1.39 -7.91
C CYS A 444 16.06 1.67 -7.98
N TYR A 445 15.64 2.73 -7.29
CA TYR A 445 14.25 3.18 -7.25
C TYR A 445 14.14 4.64 -7.68
N ARG A 446 12.93 5.07 -8.01
CA ARG A 446 12.58 6.49 -8.08
C ARG A 446 11.29 6.74 -7.33
N TYR A 447 11.11 7.95 -6.85
CA TYR A 447 9.78 8.40 -6.44
C TYR A 447 8.87 8.60 -7.64
N HIS A 448 7.57 8.40 -7.42
CA HIS A 448 6.54 8.92 -8.31
C HIS A 448 6.63 10.46 -8.34
N THR A 449 6.53 11.05 -9.53
CA THR A 449 6.83 12.48 -9.76
C THR A 449 6.11 13.42 -8.78
N LEU A 450 4.79 13.28 -8.64
CA LEU A 450 3.99 14.10 -7.72
C LEU A 450 4.34 13.91 -6.25
N PHE A 451 4.73 12.69 -5.87
CA PHE A 451 5.09 12.41 -4.49
C PHE A 451 6.44 13.05 -4.16
N ALA A 452 7.42 12.96 -5.07
CA ALA A 452 8.71 13.63 -4.94
C ALA A 452 8.55 15.15 -4.78
N GLU A 453 7.65 15.77 -5.53
CA GLU A 453 7.36 17.21 -5.43
C GLU A 453 6.70 17.57 -4.09
N ALA A 454 5.69 16.82 -3.66
CA ALA A 454 5.03 17.04 -2.38
C ALA A 454 6.01 16.90 -1.19
N LEU A 455 6.87 15.88 -1.22
CA LEU A 455 7.91 15.66 -0.21
C LEU A 455 8.93 16.80 -0.19
N ARG A 456 9.45 17.23 -1.35
CA ARG A 456 10.40 18.36 -1.45
C ARG A 456 9.81 19.66 -0.91
N HIS A 457 8.56 19.96 -1.28
CA HIS A 457 7.87 21.15 -0.79
C HIS A 457 7.64 21.10 0.73
N ARG A 458 7.27 19.92 1.27
CA ARG A 458 7.14 19.72 2.73
C ARG A 458 8.48 19.90 3.43
N LEU A 459 9.54 19.25 2.94
CA LEU A 459 10.91 19.35 3.47
C LEU A 459 11.40 20.81 3.51
N GLN A 460 11.21 21.56 2.43
CA GLN A 460 11.57 22.99 2.38
C GLN A 460 10.82 23.82 3.42
N ARG A 461 9.54 23.52 3.68
CA ARG A 461 8.73 24.27 4.65
C ARG A 461 9.02 23.90 6.10
N THR A 462 9.32 22.64 6.40
CA THR A 462 9.50 22.17 7.79
C THR A 462 10.96 22.09 8.22
N GLN A 463 11.89 21.88 7.29
CA GLN A 463 13.30 21.58 7.57
C GLN A 463 14.25 22.26 6.57
N ALA A 464 14.06 23.56 6.32
CA ALA A 464 14.83 24.33 5.33
C ALA A 464 16.36 24.28 5.53
N THR A 465 16.83 24.21 6.78
CA THR A 465 18.26 24.10 7.10
C THR A 465 18.83 22.76 6.65
N LEU A 466 18.09 21.66 6.89
CA LEU A 466 18.50 20.30 6.52
C LEU A 466 18.63 20.12 5.01
N VAL A 467 17.77 20.79 4.21
CA VAL A 467 17.85 20.75 2.73
C VAL A 467 19.27 21.06 2.24
N ARG A 468 19.90 22.09 2.80
CA ARG A 468 21.25 22.49 2.38
C ARG A 468 22.29 21.42 2.70
N ASP A 469 22.22 20.83 3.89
CA ASP A 469 23.17 19.78 4.28
C ASP A 469 22.97 18.51 3.44
N LEU A 470 21.73 18.14 3.12
CA LEU A 470 21.44 17.00 2.24
C LEU A 470 22.04 17.20 0.84
N HIS A 471 21.84 18.37 0.22
CA HIS A 471 22.45 18.68 -1.08
C HIS A 471 23.98 18.67 -1.03
N ARG A 472 24.61 19.17 0.05
CA ARG A 472 26.08 19.10 0.23
C ARG A 472 26.56 17.64 0.28
N ARG A 473 25.88 16.79 1.06
CA ARG A 473 26.21 15.35 1.17
C ARG A 473 26.05 14.62 -0.16
N ALA A 474 24.95 14.87 -0.88
CA ALA A 474 24.72 14.31 -2.22
C ALA A 474 25.84 14.71 -3.19
N SER A 475 26.20 16.00 -3.22
CA SER A 475 27.26 16.51 -4.09
C SER A 475 28.59 15.79 -3.84
N ARG A 476 28.99 15.66 -2.57
CA ARG A 476 30.21 14.95 -2.17
C ARG A 476 30.18 13.47 -2.54
N TRP A 477 29.05 12.79 -2.34
CA TRP A 477 28.92 11.38 -2.71
C TRP A 477 29.08 11.18 -4.21
N TYR A 478 28.37 11.98 -5.03
CA TYR A 478 28.46 11.90 -6.48
C TYR A 478 29.86 12.21 -7.00
N GLU A 479 30.57 13.14 -6.37
CA GLU A 479 31.96 13.43 -6.70
C GLU A 479 32.86 12.19 -6.49
N VAL A 480 32.75 11.53 -5.33
CA VAL A 480 33.52 10.31 -5.01
C VAL A 480 33.22 9.20 -6.01
N GLN A 481 31.98 9.08 -6.48
CA GLN A 481 31.58 8.13 -7.51
C GLN A 481 31.98 8.56 -8.95
N GLY A 482 32.65 9.70 -9.12
CA GLY A 482 33.05 10.24 -10.42
C GLY A 482 31.89 10.80 -11.26
N GLN A 483 30.69 10.92 -10.69
CA GLN A 483 29.49 11.42 -11.34
C GLN A 483 29.40 12.95 -11.22
N LEU A 484 30.33 13.64 -11.89
CA LEU A 484 30.55 15.08 -11.74
C LEU A 484 29.32 15.94 -12.09
N VAL A 485 28.50 15.54 -13.08
CA VAL A 485 27.30 16.31 -13.46
C VAL A 485 26.29 16.37 -12.31
N SER A 486 26.01 15.24 -11.67
CA SER A 486 25.14 15.16 -10.50
C SER A 486 25.75 15.91 -9.31
N ALA A 487 27.07 15.81 -9.14
CA ALA A 487 27.79 16.53 -8.08
C ALA A 487 27.63 18.05 -8.22
N ILE A 488 27.80 18.57 -9.45
CA ILE A 488 27.60 19.99 -9.77
C ILE A 488 26.13 20.38 -9.55
N TYR A 489 25.18 19.58 -10.03
CA TYR A 489 23.75 19.85 -9.84
C TYR A 489 23.42 20.05 -8.36
N HIS A 490 23.87 19.16 -7.47
CA HIS A 490 23.58 19.32 -6.04
C HIS A 490 24.34 20.48 -5.39
N ALA A 491 25.55 20.82 -5.87
CA ALA A 491 26.32 21.98 -5.38
C ALA A 491 25.66 23.33 -5.76
N THR A 492 25.02 23.43 -6.92
CA THR A 492 24.31 24.65 -7.33
C THR A 492 23.06 24.90 -6.48
N GLN A 493 22.38 23.85 -5.99
CA GLN A 493 21.21 23.98 -5.11
C GLN A 493 21.52 24.64 -3.76
N VAL A 494 22.79 24.63 -3.33
CA VAL A 494 23.24 25.24 -2.06
C VAL A 494 24.00 26.54 -2.24
N ALA A 495 24.09 27.06 -3.48
CA ALA A 495 24.86 28.26 -3.83
C ALA A 495 26.34 28.20 -3.41
N ASP A 496 26.94 27.00 -3.39
CA ASP A 496 28.36 26.79 -3.08
C ASP A 496 29.23 27.05 -4.31
N SER A 497 29.45 28.34 -4.60
CA SER A 497 30.14 28.78 -5.82
C SER A 497 31.58 28.29 -5.94
N GLU A 498 32.28 28.10 -4.82
CA GLU A 498 33.67 27.61 -4.81
C GLU A 498 33.72 26.13 -5.18
N ASN A 499 32.85 25.32 -4.58
CA ASN A 499 32.79 23.89 -4.90
C ASN A 499 32.29 23.63 -6.33
N VAL A 500 31.33 24.43 -6.83
CA VAL A 500 30.86 24.35 -8.22
C VAL A 500 32.01 24.61 -9.20
N LYS A 501 32.81 25.66 -9.00
CA LYS A 501 33.98 25.97 -9.85
C LYS A 501 34.98 24.82 -9.86
N ARG A 502 35.33 24.30 -8.68
CA ARG A 502 36.26 23.17 -8.54
C ARG A 502 35.78 21.91 -9.27
N LEU A 503 34.49 21.56 -9.13
CA LEU A 503 33.91 20.41 -9.81
C LEU A 503 33.83 20.60 -11.33
N LEU A 504 33.59 21.82 -11.80
CA LEU A 504 33.63 22.17 -13.22
C LEU A 504 35.05 22.04 -13.79
N ASP A 505 36.07 22.55 -13.09
CA ASP A 505 37.48 22.44 -13.51
C ASP A 505 37.91 20.97 -13.59
N LEU A 506 37.50 20.15 -12.61
CA LEU A 506 37.73 18.70 -12.63
C LEU A 506 37.02 18.02 -13.82
N LYS A 507 35.79 18.43 -14.15
CA LYS A 507 35.03 17.88 -15.28
C LYS A 507 35.66 18.25 -16.62
N ILE A 508 36.05 19.52 -16.78
CA ILE A 508 36.74 20.03 -17.96
C ILE A 508 38.06 19.28 -18.15
N SER A 509 38.88 19.16 -17.09
CA SER A 509 40.15 18.43 -17.13
C SER A 509 39.97 16.94 -17.47
N ALA A 510 38.95 16.28 -16.91
CA ALA A 510 38.65 14.88 -17.20
C ALA A 510 38.17 14.66 -18.65
N ASP A 511 37.38 15.59 -19.19
CA ASP A 511 36.93 15.56 -20.57
C ASP A 511 38.08 15.91 -21.54
N GLU A 512 39.00 16.81 -21.16
CA GLU A 512 40.24 17.15 -21.88
C GLU A 512 41.20 15.96 -22.00
N VAL A 513 41.35 15.14 -20.97
CA VAL A 513 42.16 13.90 -21.01
C VAL A 513 41.52 12.85 -21.94
N LYS A 514 40.18 12.75 -21.99
CA LYS A 514 39.49 11.89 -22.96
C LYS A 514 39.54 12.44 -24.40
N THR A 515 39.62 13.76 -24.56
CA THR A 515 39.71 14.46 -25.87
C THR A 515 41.14 14.75 -26.33
N ALA A 516 42.19 14.27 -25.65
CA ALA A 516 43.54 14.22 -26.24
C ALA A 516 43.59 13.34 -27.51
N SER A 517 42.60 12.46 -27.70
CA SER A 517 42.37 11.70 -28.94
C SER A 517 41.68 12.52 -30.05
N GLN A 518 41.05 13.64 -29.71
CA GLN A 518 40.21 14.45 -30.61
C GLN A 518 40.21 15.90 -30.15
N ARG A 519 41.32 16.62 -30.38
CA ARG A 519 41.37 18.07 -30.21
C ARG A 519 41.49 18.77 -31.56
N LYS A 520 40.43 19.45 -31.96
CA LYS A 520 40.45 20.75 -32.64
C LYS A 520 39.08 21.40 -32.47
N GLN A 521 39.09 22.63 -31.95
CA GLN A 521 37.96 23.52 -31.67
C GLN A 521 37.23 23.25 -30.34
N THR A 522 37.62 23.96 -29.27
CA THR A 522 36.71 24.65 -28.32
C THR A 522 37.59 25.31 -27.26
N THR A 523 37.96 26.57 -27.44
CA THR A 523 38.57 27.38 -26.38
C THR A 523 38.19 28.84 -26.58
N THR A 524 36.99 29.23 -26.13
CA THR A 524 36.68 30.66 -25.86
C THR A 524 35.55 30.90 -24.85
N HIS A 525 34.57 30.01 -24.63
CA HIS A 525 33.27 30.48 -24.06
C HIS A 525 32.95 30.26 -22.57
N TRP A 526 33.91 29.95 -21.67
CA TRP A 526 33.57 29.69 -20.26
C TRP A 526 33.87 30.85 -19.28
N ILE A 527 34.51 31.93 -19.73
CA ILE A 527 34.92 33.06 -18.87
C ILE A 527 33.74 34.00 -18.51
N ASP A 528 32.64 34.00 -19.27
CA ASP A 528 31.49 34.89 -19.01
C ASP A 528 30.50 34.36 -17.95
N PHE A 529 30.69 33.14 -17.43
CA PHE A 529 29.73 32.50 -16.51
C PHE A 529 29.95 32.85 -15.02
N ILE A 530 30.94 33.69 -14.70
CA ILE A 530 31.25 34.09 -13.32
C ILE A 530 30.97 35.59 -13.14
N ALA A 531 29.69 35.95 -12.99
CA ALA A 531 29.33 37.15 -12.25
C ALA A 531 29.40 36.82 -10.75
N VAL A 532 30.57 36.95 -10.14
CA VAL A 532 30.68 37.13 -8.68
C VAL A 532 30.14 38.53 -8.36
N PRO A 533 29.28 38.74 -7.35
CA PRO A 533 28.98 40.08 -6.88
C PRO A 533 30.26 40.66 -6.26
N GLU A 534 30.84 41.67 -6.89
CA GLU A 534 31.96 42.45 -6.33
C GLU A 534 31.57 43.03 -4.97
N GLN A 535 32.25 42.60 -3.91
CA GLN A 535 32.45 43.42 -2.72
C GLN A 535 33.94 43.78 -2.62
N THR A 536 34.23 45.00 -3.06
CA THR A 536 35.36 45.88 -2.72
C THR A 536 36.55 45.25 -2.00
N ILE A 537 37.61 44.95 -2.77
CA ILE A 537 38.99 45.00 -2.28
C ILE A 537 39.85 45.64 -3.38
N THR A 538 40.35 46.84 -3.10
CA THR A 538 41.32 47.58 -3.93
C THR A 538 42.70 46.93 -3.87
N PRO A 539 43.47 46.82 -4.98
CA PRO A 539 44.88 46.42 -4.93
C PRO A 539 45.82 47.63 -5.07
N PRO A 540 47.06 47.59 -4.57
CA PRO A 540 48.13 48.43 -5.08
C PRO A 540 48.97 47.68 -6.15
N LEU A 541 49.40 48.49 -7.11
CA LEU A 541 50.31 48.27 -8.24
C LEU A 541 51.56 47.43 -7.90
N ASP A 542 52.06 46.68 -8.90
CA ASP A 542 53.37 47.00 -9.51
C ASP A 542 53.68 46.25 -10.82
N TYR A 543 54.10 47.07 -11.80
CA TYR A 543 55.00 46.88 -12.97
C TYR A 543 55.17 45.47 -13.60
N VAL A 544 54.75 45.25 -14.86
CA VAL A 544 55.45 45.54 -16.15
C VAL A 544 56.77 44.77 -16.33
N THR A 545 56.79 43.82 -17.28
CA THR A 545 57.61 43.88 -18.51
C THR A 545 57.36 42.65 -19.41
N THR A 546 57.00 42.93 -20.66
CA THR A 546 56.94 42.07 -21.86
C THR A 546 58.38 41.74 -22.36
N PRO A 547 58.70 41.23 -23.59
CA PRO A 547 57.88 40.93 -24.79
C PRO A 547 58.35 39.73 -25.68
N HIS A 548 57.56 39.44 -26.73
CA HIS A 548 57.98 39.23 -28.14
C HIS A 548 56.71 38.87 -28.95
N THR A 549 56.36 39.34 -30.16
CA THR A 549 56.86 40.29 -31.19
C THR A 549 55.70 40.33 -32.23
N SER A 550 55.04 41.48 -32.51
CA SER A 550 55.17 42.36 -33.71
C SER A 550 54.84 41.67 -35.06
N LEU A 551 54.12 42.17 -36.08
CA LEU A 551 53.70 43.47 -36.67
C LEU A 551 52.47 43.19 -37.59
N ILE A 552 51.62 44.11 -38.08
CA ILE A 552 51.77 45.21 -39.07
C ILE A 552 50.42 46.00 -39.05
N LEU A 553 50.29 47.25 -38.60
CA LEU A 553 50.46 48.59 -39.27
C LEU A 553 49.60 48.87 -40.51
N LEU A 554 48.67 49.84 -40.44
CA LEU A 554 48.61 51.03 -41.32
C LEU A 554 47.52 52.04 -40.91
N ASP A 555 47.92 53.31 -41.01
CA ASP A 555 47.38 54.58 -40.51
C ASP A 555 46.19 55.18 -41.32
N PRO A 556 45.56 56.27 -40.81
CA PRO A 556 44.26 56.82 -41.23
C PRO A 556 44.32 58.01 -42.23
N ASP A 557 43.12 58.47 -42.61
CA ASP A 557 42.75 59.80 -43.19
C ASP A 557 42.86 60.09 -44.70
N ARG A 558 41.69 60.05 -45.37
CA ARG A 558 40.98 61.18 -46.03
C ARG A 558 39.69 60.66 -46.69
N ALA A 559 38.48 61.04 -46.24
CA ALA A 559 37.75 62.28 -46.60
C ALA A 559 37.50 62.35 -48.13
N ILE A 560 36.28 62.39 -48.71
CA ILE A 560 35.08 63.17 -48.34
C ILE A 560 33.89 62.74 -49.24
N LEU A 561 32.71 62.61 -48.61
CA LEU A 561 31.34 62.89 -49.08
C LEU A 561 30.86 62.32 -50.43
N GLN A 562 29.96 61.33 -50.35
CA GLN A 562 28.60 61.52 -50.86
C GLN A 562 27.59 60.53 -50.24
N LYS A 563 26.55 61.12 -49.64
CA LYS A 563 25.18 60.61 -49.43
C LYS A 563 24.94 59.66 -48.24
N SER A 564 24.53 60.31 -47.16
CA SER A 564 23.28 60.02 -46.44
C SER A 564 23.23 58.77 -45.56
N SER A 565 23.75 58.97 -44.34
CA SER A 565 23.16 58.60 -43.04
C SER A 565 22.90 57.11 -42.74
N MET A 566 24.00 56.39 -42.47
CA MET A 566 24.08 55.26 -41.53
C MET A 566 25.15 55.61 -40.49
N ALA A 567 24.82 55.43 -39.20
CA ALA A 567 25.64 55.70 -38.00
C ALA A 567 26.03 57.20 -37.82
N ILE A 568 25.79 57.87 -36.69
CA ILE A 568 26.09 57.48 -35.31
C ILE A 568 25.09 58.18 -34.38
N ARG A 569 24.41 57.41 -33.53
CA ARG A 569 24.14 57.80 -32.14
C ARG A 569 24.29 56.56 -31.27
N SER A 570 25.51 56.38 -30.78
CA SER A 570 25.80 55.66 -29.54
C SER A 570 25.11 56.38 -28.39
N ALA A 571 24.00 55.81 -27.91
CA ALA A 571 23.46 55.95 -26.55
C ALA A 571 22.09 55.25 -26.50
N GLU A 572 22.04 53.93 -26.70
CA GLU A 572 20.92 53.02 -26.37
C GLU A 572 21.23 51.65 -27.02
N GLU A 573 22.13 50.86 -26.44
CA GLU A 573 22.23 49.41 -26.70
C GLU A 573 22.39 48.70 -25.34
N ALA A 574 21.34 48.84 -24.53
CA ALA A 574 20.78 47.70 -23.82
C ALA A 574 19.58 47.24 -24.68
N GLU A 575 19.38 45.93 -24.80
CA GLU A 575 18.50 45.19 -25.75
C GLU A 575 19.23 44.86 -27.08
N ASP A 576 19.30 43.63 -27.58
CA ASP A 576 18.30 42.55 -27.61
C ASP A 576 19.01 41.23 -28.02
N ASP A 577 19.25 40.28 -27.10
CA ASP A 577 19.80 38.94 -27.43
C ASP A 577 18.67 37.97 -27.80
N THR A 578 17.71 38.44 -28.61
CA THR A 578 16.64 37.62 -29.17
C THR A 578 17.09 36.95 -30.46
N LEU A 579 16.72 35.67 -30.60
CA LEU A 579 17.00 34.88 -31.79
C LEU A 579 16.44 35.57 -33.05
N LEU A 580 17.29 35.77 -34.07
CA LEU A 580 16.89 36.26 -35.40
C LEU A 580 15.72 35.45 -36.01
N GLU A 581 15.61 34.18 -35.65
CA GLU A 581 14.41 33.35 -35.86
C GLU A 581 14.04 32.59 -34.58
N PRO A 582 12.78 32.69 -34.10
CA PRO A 582 12.34 31.93 -32.94
C PRO A 582 12.33 30.43 -33.25
N LEU A 583 12.74 29.63 -32.26
CA LEU A 583 12.61 28.18 -32.34
C LEU A 583 11.14 27.79 -32.51
N THR A 584 10.87 26.86 -33.42
CA THR A 584 9.53 26.27 -33.53
C THR A 584 9.23 25.43 -32.28
N ARG A 585 7.96 25.16 -31.99
CA ARG A 585 7.58 24.28 -30.85
C ARG A 585 8.31 22.94 -30.91
N ARG A 586 8.43 22.38 -32.11
CA ARG A 586 9.11 21.09 -32.33
C ARG A 586 10.62 21.15 -32.10
N GLU A 587 11.25 22.26 -32.44
CA GLU A 587 12.67 22.50 -32.17
C GLU A 587 12.92 22.71 -30.67
N ARG A 588 11.98 23.33 -29.92
CA ARG A 588 12.05 23.42 -28.46
C ARG A 588 11.89 22.06 -27.77
N ASP A 589 10.96 21.21 -28.22
CA ASP A 589 10.79 19.85 -27.69
C ASP A 589 12.07 19.02 -27.86
N VAL A 590 12.67 19.10 -29.05
CA VAL A 590 13.95 18.44 -29.34
C VAL A 590 15.04 19.02 -28.43
N LEU A 591 15.13 20.34 -28.29
CA LEU A 591 16.11 21.01 -27.44
C LEU A 591 15.99 20.65 -25.95
N GLN A 592 14.79 20.51 -25.41
CA GLN A 592 14.58 20.02 -24.03
C GLN A 592 15.10 18.60 -23.85
N GLN A 593 14.88 17.72 -24.82
CA GLN A 593 15.38 16.35 -24.75
C GLN A 593 16.90 16.29 -24.93
N LEU A 594 17.48 17.19 -25.75
CA LEU A 594 18.94 17.36 -25.85
C LEU A 594 19.52 17.77 -24.49
N LEU A 595 18.90 18.73 -23.79
CA LEU A 595 19.31 19.19 -22.45
C LEU A 595 19.27 18.09 -21.39
N ARG A 596 18.38 17.11 -21.54
CA ARG A 596 18.30 15.91 -20.70
C ARG A 596 19.32 14.82 -21.06
N GLY A 597 20.19 15.07 -22.03
CA GLY A 597 21.23 14.14 -22.46
C GLY A 597 20.74 13.03 -23.42
N ALA A 598 19.49 13.06 -23.89
CA ALA A 598 18.91 11.99 -24.70
C ALA A 598 19.56 11.88 -26.09
N SER A 599 19.99 10.68 -26.50
CA SER A 599 20.52 10.39 -27.84
C SER A 599 19.48 10.67 -28.94
N ASN A 600 19.90 10.82 -30.20
CA ASN A 600 18.97 11.07 -31.30
C ASN A 600 17.91 9.95 -31.47
N ARG A 601 18.27 8.72 -31.09
CA ARG A 601 17.37 7.57 -31.07
C ARG A 601 16.32 7.67 -29.96
N GLU A 602 16.74 8.06 -28.76
CA GLU A 602 15.83 8.28 -27.63
C GLU A 602 14.89 9.47 -27.88
N ILE A 603 15.39 10.54 -28.52
CA ILE A 603 14.56 11.69 -28.93
C ILE A 603 13.55 11.26 -30.00
N ALA A 604 13.97 10.45 -30.97
CA ALA A 604 13.11 9.92 -32.02
C ALA A 604 11.95 9.08 -31.44
N GLN A 605 12.26 8.22 -30.46
CA GLN A 605 11.27 7.41 -29.75
C GLN A 605 10.36 8.26 -28.85
N SER A 606 10.92 9.20 -28.09
CA SER A 606 10.19 10.07 -27.18
C SER A 606 9.25 11.03 -27.89
N LEU A 607 9.64 11.54 -29.07
CA LEU A 607 8.83 12.48 -29.85
C LEU A 607 8.04 11.79 -30.98
N ILE A 608 8.16 10.47 -31.17
CA ILE A 608 7.49 9.69 -32.23
C ILE A 608 7.79 10.27 -33.63
N ILE A 609 9.08 10.43 -33.94
CA ILE A 609 9.58 10.88 -35.25
C ILE A 609 10.80 10.05 -35.68
N SER A 610 11.19 10.10 -36.96
CA SER A 610 12.39 9.37 -37.42
C SER A 610 13.69 10.00 -36.88
N GLU A 611 14.74 9.20 -36.67
CA GLU A 611 16.07 9.70 -36.29
C GLU A 611 16.63 10.71 -37.30
N GLY A 612 16.30 10.56 -38.59
CA GLY A 612 16.65 11.53 -39.64
C GLY A 612 15.96 12.88 -39.45
N THR A 613 14.71 12.87 -38.99
CA THR A 613 13.95 14.08 -38.63
C THR A 613 14.54 14.77 -37.41
N VAL A 614 14.97 14.00 -36.40
CA VAL A 614 15.68 14.55 -35.22
C VAL A 614 16.99 15.23 -35.64
N LYS A 615 17.83 14.57 -36.46
CA LYS A 615 19.08 15.17 -36.97
C LYS A 615 18.82 16.48 -37.70
N LYS A 616 17.74 16.57 -38.49
CA LYS A 616 17.33 17.80 -39.17
C LYS A 616 16.92 18.90 -38.18
N HIS A 617 16.13 18.56 -37.15
CA HIS A 617 15.77 19.53 -36.10
C HIS A 617 16.99 20.01 -35.31
N VAL A 618 17.91 19.12 -34.94
CA VAL A 618 19.17 19.48 -34.26
C VAL A 618 19.99 20.43 -35.13
N SER A 619 20.11 20.16 -36.43
CA SER A 619 20.80 21.04 -37.39
C SER A 619 20.15 22.43 -37.49
N ASN A 620 18.81 22.48 -37.56
CA ASN A 620 18.07 23.74 -37.61
C ASN A 620 18.22 24.55 -36.31
N ILE A 621 18.16 23.88 -35.15
CA ILE A 621 18.39 24.49 -33.84
C ILE A 621 19.81 25.08 -33.78
N CYS A 622 20.81 24.32 -34.22
CA CYS A 622 22.20 24.80 -34.26
C CYS A 622 22.33 26.03 -35.17
N SER A 623 21.71 26.00 -36.36
CA SER A 623 21.71 27.14 -37.29
C SER A 623 21.03 28.38 -36.71
N LYS A 624 19.87 28.22 -36.06
CA LYS A 624 19.10 29.33 -35.46
C LYS A 624 19.78 29.91 -34.22
N LEU A 625 20.54 29.10 -33.49
CA LEU A 625 21.35 29.52 -32.35
C LEU A 625 22.74 30.03 -32.78
N GLY A 626 23.10 29.95 -34.06
CA GLY A 626 24.42 30.38 -34.57
C GLY A 626 25.59 29.55 -34.02
N VAL A 627 25.37 28.24 -33.80
CA VAL A 627 26.36 27.31 -33.24
C VAL A 627 26.57 26.11 -34.16
N GLN A 628 27.70 25.43 -34.06
CA GLN A 628 28.09 24.36 -34.98
C GLN A 628 27.95 22.95 -34.40
N SER A 629 27.67 22.82 -33.10
CA SER A 629 27.51 21.52 -32.45
C SER A 629 26.32 21.46 -31.51
N ARG A 630 25.81 20.23 -31.34
CA ARG A 630 24.74 19.89 -30.40
C ARG A 630 25.03 20.37 -28.97
N THR A 631 26.27 20.21 -28.51
CA THR A 631 26.69 20.64 -27.17
C THR A 631 26.70 22.17 -27.04
N GLN A 632 27.09 22.89 -28.09
CA GLN A 632 27.01 24.34 -28.12
C GLN A 632 25.56 24.84 -28.17
N ALA A 633 24.66 24.16 -28.89
CA ALA A 633 23.23 24.47 -28.92
C ALA A 633 22.59 24.32 -27.54
N MET A 634 22.94 23.26 -26.81
CA MET A 634 22.50 23.06 -25.43
C MET A 634 22.99 24.18 -24.52
N ALA A 635 24.29 24.49 -24.53
CA ALA A 635 24.87 25.55 -23.70
C ALA A 635 24.25 26.93 -23.98
N LYS A 636 24.13 27.30 -25.26
CA LYS A 636 23.56 28.59 -25.67
C LYS A 636 22.05 28.69 -25.41
N SER A 637 21.34 27.56 -25.43
CA SER A 637 19.92 27.56 -25.06
C SER A 637 19.66 27.82 -23.57
N ILE A 638 20.60 27.39 -22.71
CA ILE A 638 20.56 27.65 -21.27
C ILE A 638 20.91 29.12 -20.99
N SER A 639 21.91 29.69 -21.67
CA SER A 639 22.30 31.09 -21.47
C SER A 639 21.22 32.08 -21.91
N LEU A 640 20.46 31.74 -22.95
CA LEU A 640 19.37 32.58 -23.48
C LEU A 640 18.00 32.31 -22.81
N ALA A 641 17.94 31.44 -21.80
CA ALA A 641 16.71 31.05 -21.10
C ALA A 641 15.54 30.68 -22.05
N LEU A 642 15.85 29.97 -23.14
CA LEU A 642 14.91 29.74 -24.26
C LEU A 642 13.84 28.65 -23.99
N LEU A 643 13.80 28.09 -22.78
CA LEU A 643 12.99 26.93 -22.41
C LEU A 643 12.37 27.04 -21.02
#